data_AF-A0A521ZEU8-F1
#
_entry.id   AF-A0A521ZEU8-F1
#
_cell.length_a   1.000
_cell.length_b   1.000
_cell.length_c   1.000
_cell.angle_alpha   90.00
_cell.angle_beta   90.00
_cell.angle_gamma   90.00
#
_symmetry.space_group_name_H-M   'P 1'
#
loop_
_entity.id
_entity.type
_entity.pdbx_description
1 polymer ?
#
loop_
_entity_poly.entity_id
_entity_poly.type
_entity_poly.pdbx_seq_one_letter_code
_entity_poly.pdbx_strand_id
1 'polypeptide(L)'
;MSAVLEHCRLSVRRVLSALNNGASIFSGVTDDGRAVRVVCAPKVLARIPVPGESWSLTGEIRISPKHGEQLHAISGMYELPRGKLITQFLANHPDFVGIGEAKAQRLWGEFGERLAPTLAAGDVAALEVVLNRVTAENLVEAWRAKQAEAETIEFLDAHGLDWRMANKVLRVWGDQASKMLLLNPYLMLAFTSWPAVDAAAQKLGVATDDPRRLVGAVEATLYERLQHAHTLTSHKLLVDRVSQYMPVTQARRAVVLATEEVAACGSELEGYQAFGAAALESGIANRIRAMLAGEAAEQSPLFPVTVGEGWALEHIERVEQRQGFPFNAEQRAAVVLPFEHNFSVLTGGAGVGKTTVLRVVIELAHRQNLVVLQMALAGRAAQRMAEATDQPAMTIAKFLTAIRSGRLEVSPDTLVVIDEASMLDLPTMYRILKSLPDGVRMLLVGDPAQLPPIGFGLVFHRLVGNSQVPQAHLLTVHRQAASSGIPAVAATVRAHRAPSFVPFTGLHSGVSFIACAPDAVMQQLRRLREVWRGEDWQVLSAVKGGRAGIRNINESFHADACGKADISTARLIVGEPVIHLINDYERGLMNGALGQVVGSDEDGGLKIEFDGERHSFSAAELLDRIELAYAISVHKSQGSQFKRVAVVVGKSRLLDHALIYTALTRGVEQVVFLGDHEAFDHAVRSEPLAQTRCVAFTV
;
A
#
# COMPACT_ATOMS: atom_id res chain seq x y z
N MET A 1 -31.74 -13.44 23.97
CA MET A 1 -30.90 -14.09 25.00
C MET A 1 -29.50 -13.51 24.86
N SER A 2 -28.96 -12.88 25.89
CA SER A 2 -27.57 -12.43 25.87
C SER A 2 -26.66 -13.66 25.77
N ALA A 3 -25.78 -13.70 24.77
CA ALA A 3 -24.80 -14.77 24.67
C ALA A 3 -23.92 -14.76 25.93
N VAL A 4 -23.78 -15.90 26.59
CA VAL A 4 -22.90 -16.04 27.76
C VAL A 4 -21.48 -16.05 27.24
N LEU A 5 -20.67 -15.08 27.66
CA LEU A 5 -19.25 -15.03 27.34
C LEU A 5 -18.50 -15.98 28.27
N GLU A 6 -17.68 -16.85 27.67
CA GLU A 6 -16.78 -17.74 28.37
C GLU A 6 -15.37 -17.13 28.38
N HIS A 7 -14.73 -17.18 29.54
CA HIS A 7 -13.32 -16.84 29.73
C HIS A 7 -12.55 -18.12 30.00
N CYS A 8 -11.50 -18.39 29.23
CA CYS A 8 -10.66 -19.57 29.46
C CYS A 8 -9.19 -19.28 29.17
N ARG A 9 -8.31 -19.84 30.00
CA ARG A 9 -6.88 -19.93 29.73
C ARG A 9 -6.58 -21.32 29.19
N LEU A 10 -5.80 -21.40 28.10
CA LEU A 10 -5.41 -22.68 27.50
C LEU A 10 -3.97 -22.67 26.99
N SER A 11 -3.39 -23.87 26.94
CA SER A 11 -2.16 -24.19 26.23
C SER A 11 -2.47 -24.68 24.81
N VAL A 12 -1.87 -24.06 23.79
CA VAL A 12 -2.11 -24.37 22.38
C VAL A 12 -1.46 -25.70 22.04
N ARG A 13 -2.25 -26.65 21.52
CA ARG A 13 -1.73 -27.93 21.04
C ARG A 13 -1.41 -27.91 19.56
N ARG A 14 -2.33 -27.37 18.75
CA ARG A 14 -2.19 -27.40 17.29
C ARG A 14 -2.94 -26.26 16.64
N VAL A 15 -2.30 -25.61 15.67
CA VAL A 15 -2.97 -24.72 14.72
C VAL A 15 -3.56 -25.56 13.61
N LEU A 16 -4.89 -25.52 13.45
CA LEU A 16 -5.63 -26.31 12.48
C LEU A 16 -5.76 -25.58 11.14
N SER A 17 -5.89 -24.26 11.18
CA SER A 17 -5.96 -23.39 10.01
C SER A 17 -5.51 -21.98 10.41
N ALA A 18 -4.78 -21.31 9.54
CA ALA A 18 -4.41 -19.91 9.70
C ALA A 18 -4.47 -19.22 8.34
N LEU A 19 -5.06 -18.02 8.31
CA LEU A 19 -5.19 -17.19 7.13
C LEU A 19 -4.26 -15.99 7.23
N ASN A 20 -3.83 -15.47 6.08
CA ASN A 20 -2.92 -14.32 6.01
C ASN A 20 -3.54 -13.04 6.61
N ASN A 21 -4.86 -12.96 6.70
CA ASN A 21 -5.59 -11.87 7.34
C ASN A 21 -5.55 -11.93 8.89
N GLY A 22 -4.94 -12.96 9.48
CA GLY A 22 -4.84 -13.17 10.92
C GLY A 22 -5.99 -13.95 11.55
N ALA A 23 -6.98 -14.41 10.77
CA ALA A 23 -7.95 -15.38 11.24
C ALA A 23 -7.30 -16.74 11.45
N SER A 24 -7.71 -17.46 12.48
CA SER A 24 -7.11 -18.75 12.82
C SER A 24 -8.10 -19.67 13.52
N ILE A 25 -7.93 -20.97 13.29
CA ILE A 25 -8.59 -22.02 14.05
C ILE A 25 -7.49 -22.87 14.68
N PHE A 26 -7.55 -23.06 15.99
CA PHE A 26 -6.58 -23.87 16.72
C PHE A 26 -7.26 -24.68 17.82
N SER A 27 -6.58 -25.72 18.28
CA SER A 27 -7.00 -26.50 19.45
C SER A 27 -6.00 -26.31 20.59
N GLY A 28 -6.52 -26.32 21.80
CA GLY A 28 -5.72 -26.27 23.02
C GLY A 28 -6.37 -27.03 24.15
N VAL A 29 -5.71 -27.03 25.29
CA VAL A 29 -6.20 -27.63 26.53
C VAL A 29 -6.19 -26.57 27.61
N THR A 30 -7.35 -26.39 28.25
CA THR A 30 -7.51 -25.45 29.36
C THR A 30 -6.81 -25.95 30.62
N ASP A 31 -6.61 -25.07 31.60
CA ASP A 31 -5.91 -25.40 32.85
C ASP A 31 -6.57 -26.57 33.63
N ASP A 32 -7.87 -26.78 33.46
CA ASP A 32 -8.66 -27.90 34.02
C ASP A 32 -8.60 -29.19 33.19
N GLY A 33 -7.85 -29.21 32.09
CA GLY A 33 -7.65 -30.38 31.24
C GLY A 33 -8.68 -30.57 30.12
N ARG A 34 -9.65 -29.67 29.95
CA ARG A 34 -10.64 -29.76 28.86
C ARG A 34 -10.02 -29.37 27.51
N ALA A 35 -10.29 -30.18 26.48
CA ALA A 35 -9.89 -29.86 25.12
C ALA A 35 -10.86 -28.85 24.50
N VAL A 36 -10.34 -27.73 23.99
CA VAL A 36 -11.13 -26.65 23.40
C VAL A 36 -10.65 -26.38 21.99
N ARG A 37 -11.61 -26.23 21.06
CA ARG A 37 -11.36 -25.73 19.71
C ARG A 37 -11.75 -24.26 19.63
N VAL A 38 -10.81 -23.42 19.22
CA VAL A 38 -10.98 -21.97 19.15
C VAL A 38 -11.08 -21.52 17.70
N VAL A 39 -12.01 -20.61 17.42
CA VAL A 39 -12.18 -19.93 16.14
C VAL A 39 -11.98 -18.43 16.37
N CYS A 40 -10.96 -17.85 15.73
CA CYS A 40 -10.64 -16.43 15.81
C CYS A 40 -10.86 -15.76 14.45
N ALA A 41 -11.66 -14.69 14.45
CA ALA A 41 -11.74 -13.78 13.32
C ALA A 41 -10.46 -12.93 13.19
N PRO A 42 -10.23 -12.25 12.04
CA PRO A 42 -9.11 -11.32 11.89
C PRO A 42 -9.07 -10.29 13.03
N LYS A 43 -7.87 -9.95 13.49
CA LYS A 43 -7.62 -8.94 14.55
C LYS A 43 -8.17 -9.29 15.94
N VAL A 44 -8.66 -10.51 16.17
CA VAL A 44 -9.01 -10.95 17.54
C VAL A 44 -7.76 -11.13 18.39
N LEU A 45 -6.72 -11.71 17.80
CA LEU A 45 -5.41 -11.97 18.41
C LEU A 45 -4.34 -11.01 17.86
N ALA A 46 -3.28 -10.76 18.63
CA ALA A 46 -2.14 -9.95 18.18
C ALA A 46 -1.37 -10.63 17.03
N ARG A 47 -1.34 -11.97 17.02
CA ARG A 47 -0.78 -12.82 15.98
C ARG A 47 -1.41 -14.21 16.04
N ILE A 48 -1.10 -15.03 15.03
CA ILE A 48 -1.46 -16.45 15.01
C ILE A 48 -0.75 -17.15 16.19
N PRO A 49 -1.47 -17.92 17.02
CA PRO A 49 -0.90 -18.72 18.10
C PRO A 49 0.03 -19.81 17.59
N VAL A 50 0.99 -20.21 18.41
CA VAL A 50 1.96 -21.26 18.11
C VAL A 50 1.81 -22.40 19.13
N PRO A 51 2.01 -23.68 18.74
CA PRO A 51 1.99 -24.79 19.68
C PRO A 51 2.91 -24.57 20.89
N GLY A 52 2.41 -24.94 22.07
CA GLY A 52 3.07 -24.77 23.37
C GLY A 52 2.77 -23.43 24.06
N GLU A 53 2.24 -22.43 23.35
CA GLU A 53 1.93 -21.12 23.94
C GLU A 53 0.71 -21.17 24.87
N SER A 54 0.69 -20.30 25.88
CA SER A 54 -0.48 -20.07 26.72
C SER A 54 -1.22 -18.81 26.27
N TRP A 55 -2.54 -18.90 26.19
CA TRP A 55 -3.42 -17.80 25.79
C TRP A 55 -4.61 -17.69 26.74
N SER A 56 -4.92 -16.47 27.15
CA SER A 56 -6.14 -16.12 27.89
C SER A 56 -7.17 -15.56 26.93
N LEU A 57 -8.28 -16.27 26.74
CA LEU A 57 -9.28 -16.03 25.71
C LEU A 57 -10.64 -15.67 26.30
N THR A 58 -11.37 -14.83 25.59
CA THR A 58 -12.79 -14.55 25.88
C THR A 58 -13.59 -14.72 24.60
N GLY A 59 -14.74 -15.40 24.68
CA GLY A 59 -15.53 -15.70 23.48
C GLY A 59 -16.90 -16.26 23.78
N GLU A 60 -17.64 -16.52 22.71
CA GLU A 60 -18.93 -17.22 22.77
C GLU A 60 -18.74 -18.69 22.42
N ILE A 61 -19.37 -19.58 23.17
CA ILE A 61 -19.46 -20.98 22.79
C ILE A 61 -20.50 -21.15 21.70
N ARG A 62 -20.12 -21.80 20.59
CA ARG A 62 -21.02 -22.18 19.50
C ARG A 62 -20.83 -23.64 19.15
N ILE A 63 -21.93 -24.30 18.81
CA ILE A 63 -21.93 -25.72 18.42
C ILE A 63 -21.95 -25.80 16.89
N SER A 64 -20.90 -26.40 16.34
CA SER A 64 -20.82 -26.73 14.91
C SER A 64 -21.33 -28.15 14.66
N PRO A 65 -22.21 -28.36 13.65
CA PRO A 65 -22.69 -29.70 13.30
C PRO A 65 -21.57 -30.71 12.97
N LYS A 66 -20.45 -30.22 12.43
CA LYS A 66 -19.31 -31.06 12.00
C LYS A 66 -18.22 -31.20 13.07
N HIS A 67 -18.10 -30.22 13.97
CA HIS A 67 -16.92 -30.07 14.83
C HIS A 67 -17.23 -29.95 16.32
N GLY A 68 -18.51 -30.03 16.70
CA GLY A 68 -18.93 -29.95 18.09
C GLY A 68 -18.79 -28.54 18.67
N GLU A 69 -18.57 -28.47 19.97
CA GLU A 69 -18.42 -27.22 20.72
C GLU A 69 -17.13 -26.48 20.34
N GLN A 70 -17.25 -25.18 20.05
CA GLN A 70 -16.13 -24.31 19.69
C GLN A 70 -16.25 -22.96 20.41
N LEU A 71 -15.11 -22.44 20.88
CA LEU A 71 -15.02 -21.07 21.38
C LEU A 71 -14.78 -20.11 20.23
N HIS A 72 -15.75 -19.26 19.93
CA HIS A 72 -15.59 -18.14 19.02
C HIS A 72 -15.03 -16.96 19.77
N ALA A 73 -13.69 -16.81 19.74
CA ALA A 73 -12.99 -15.80 20.50
C ALA A 73 -13.29 -14.39 19.94
N ILE A 74 -13.55 -13.47 20.86
CA ILE A 74 -13.69 -12.03 20.59
C ILE A 74 -12.48 -11.24 21.10
N SER A 75 -11.72 -11.80 22.04
CA SER A 75 -10.41 -11.30 22.47
C SER A 75 -9.51 -12.45 22.92
N GLY A 76 -8.20 -12.26 22.85
CA GLY A 76 -7.26 -13.23 23.37
C GLY A 76 -5.85 -12.69 23.56
N MET A 77 -5.30 -12.80 24.75
CA MET A 77 -3.98 -12.29 25.10
C MET A 77 -2.98 -13.44 25.27
N TYR A 78 -1.79 -13.26 24.70
CA TYR A 78 -0.68 -14.18 24.91
C TYR A 78 -0.13 -14.00 26.32
N GLU A 79 0.18 -15.12 26.98
CA GLU A 79 0.78 -15.14 28.30
C GLU A 79 1.95 -16.13 28.33
N LEU A 80 2.95 -15.82 29.16
CA LEU A 80 4.02 -16.78 29.44
C LEU A 80 3.44 -17.98 30.22
N PRO A 81 3.75 -19.22 29.78
CA PRO A 81 3.35 -20.43 30.51
C PRO A 81 3.92 -20.47 31.92
N ARG A 82 3.15 -21.01 32.86
CA ARG A 82 3.53 -21.12 34.28
C ARG A 82 3.57 -22.57 34.73
N GLY A 83 4.33 -22.84 35.79
CA GLY A 83 4.46 -24.18 36.35
C GLY A 83 4.91 -25.21 35.31
N LYS A 84 4.36 -26.42 35.40
CA LYS A 84 4.72 -27.53 34.49
C LYS A 84 4.44 -27.25 33.00
N LEU A 85 3.57 -26.28 32.65
CA LEU A 85 3.30 -25.93 31.25
C LEU A 85 4.54 -25.38 30.53
N ILE A 86 5.52 -24.87 31.27
CA ILE A 86 6.83 -24.46 30.72
C ILE A 86 7.47 -25.62 29.95
N THR A 87 7.34 -26.87 30.42
CA THR A 87 7.90 -28.02 29.71
C THR A 87 7.30 -28.22 28.32
N GLN A 88 5.97 -28.06 28.20
CA GLN A 88 5.26 -28.18 26.93
C GLN A 88 5.62 -27.03 25.99
N PHE A 89 5.79 -25.83 26.53
CA PHE A 89 6.19 -24.67 25.76
C PHE A 89 7.59 -24.83 25.17
N LEU A 90 8.56 -25.16 26.02
CA LEU A 90 9.94 -25.38 25.60
C LEU A 90 10.07 -26.53 24.58
N ALA A 91 9.28 -27.59 24.75
CA ALA A 91 9.37 -28.78 23.89
C ALA A 91 8.70 -28.61 22.51
N ASN A 92 7.65 -27.78 22.41
CA ASN A 92 6.80 -27.73 21.22
C ASN A 92 6.90 -26.42 20.43
N HIS A 93 7.40 -25.34 21.05
CA HIS A 93 7.49 -24.05 20.36
C HIS A 93 8.74 -24.02 19.46
N PRO A 94 8.60 -23.63 18.17
CA PRO A 94 9.65 -23.72 17.15
C PRO A 94 10.91 -22.89 17.47
N ASP A 95 10.78 -21.78 18.17
CA ASP A 95 11.92 -20.92 18.54
C ASP A 95 12.88 -21.59 19.55
N PHE A 96 12.47 -22.64 20.28
CA PHE A 96 13.34 -23.36 21.21
C PHE A 96 14.06 -24.53 20.53
N VAL A 97 14.84 -24.20 19.51
CA VAL A 97 15.56 -25.19 18.69
C VAL A 97 16.48 -26.05 19.57
N GLY A 98 16.35 -27.37 19.45
CA GLY A 98 17.18 -28.33 20.16
C GLY A 98 16.72 -28.66 21.58
N ILE A 99 15.58 -28.12 22.05
CA ILE A 99 14.93 -28.50 23.29
C ILE A 99 13.71 -29.38 22.99
N GLY A 100 13.91 -30.70 22.99
CA GLY A 100 12.80 -31.66 22.92
C GLY A 100 12.21 -31.97 24.30
N GLU A 101 11.14 -32.76 24.33
CA GLU A 101 10.41 -33.15 25.56
C GLU A 101 11.34 -33.67 26.66
N ALA A 102 12.29 -34.56 26.34
CA ALA A 102 13.23 -35.10 27.32
C ALA A 102 14.12 -34.02 27.97
N LYS A 103 14.61 -33.05 27.20
CA LYS A 103 15.43 -31.95 27.74
C LYS A 103 14.57 -30.98 28.56
N ALA A 104 13.36 -30.66 28.10
CA ALA A 104 12.43 -29.82 28.82
C ALA A 104 12.04 -30.43 30.18
N GLN A 105 11.79 -31.75 30.23
CA GLN A 105 11.53 -32.47 31.49
C GLN A 105 12.74 -32.49 32.42
N ARG A 106 13.96 -32.66 31.89
CA ARG A 106 15.19 -32.58 32.71
C ARG A 106 15.43 -31.20 33.30
N LEU A 107 15.23 -30.14 32.51
CA LEU A 107 15.29 -28.76 32.99
C LEU A 107 14.27 -28.53 34.11
N TRP A 108 13.04 -29.01 33.94
CA TRP A 108 12.03 -28.91 34.99
C TRP A 108 12.36 -29.71 36.24
N GLY A 109 12.94 -30.92 36.08
CA GLY A 109 13.39 -31.74 37.19
C GLY A 109 14.47 -31.07 38.05
N GLU A 110 15.40 -30.37 37.41
CA GLU A 110 16.51 -29.67 38.08
C GLU A 110 16.07 -28.33 38.72
N PHE A 111 15.33 -27.52 37.98
CA PHE A 111 15.03 -26.14 38.39
C PHE A 111 13.63 -25.96 39.00
N GLY A 112 12.66 -26.79 38.63
CA GLY A 112 11.26 -26.65 39.03
C GLY A 112 10.72 -25.23 38.76
N GLU A 113 10.05 -24.65 39.75
CA GLU A 113 9.53 -23.27 39.68
C GLU A 113 10.62 -22.20 39.49
N ARG A 114 11.89 -22.51 39.77
CA ARG A 114 13.01 -21.59 39.52
C ARG A 114 13.40 -21.51 38.05
N LEU A 115 12.90 -22.41 37.18
CA LEU A 115 13.30 -22.46 35.78
C LEU A 115 13.01 -21.13 35.05
N ALA A 116 11.78 -20.59 35.17
CA ALA A 116 11.42 -19.33 34.54
C ALA A 116 12.26 -18.14 35.05
N PRO A 117 12.45 -17.96 36.38
CA PRO A 117 13.39 -16.96 36.90
C PRO A 117 14.83 -17.10 36.40
N THR A 118 15.38 -18.33 36.33
CA THR A 118 16.73 -18.59 35.81
C THR A 118 16.85 -18.17 34.33
N LEU A 119 15.84 -18.51 33.52
CA LEU A 119 15.76 -18.13 32.11
C LEU A 119 15.63 -16.60 31.93
N ALA A 120 14.79 -15.96 32.74
CA ALA A 120 14.60 -14.51 32.72
C ALA A 120 15.87 -13.75 33.13
N ALA A 121 16.62 -14.25 34.13
CA ALA A 121 17.93 -13.70 34.51
C ALA A 121 18.99 -13.91 33.42
N GLY A 122 18.77 -14.88 32.52
CA GLY A 122 19.73 -15.30 31.50
C GLY A 122 20.98 -15.95 32.08
N ASP A 123 20.82 -16.72 33.15
CA ASP A 123 21.90 -17.45 33.79
C ASP A 123 22.25 -18.72 32.99
N VAL A 124 23.04 -18.53 31.93
CA VAL A 124 23.51 -19.61 31.05
C VAL A 124 24.31 -20.66 31.84
N ALA A 125 25.13 -20.22 32.79
CA ALA A 125 25.99 -21.10 33.58
C ALA A 125 25.18 -22.09 34.43
N ALA A 126 24.06 -21.65 35.01
CA ALA A 126 23.15 -22.55 35.71
C ALA A 126 22.59 -23.62 34.75
N LEU A 127 22.17 -23.25 33.54
CA LEU A 127 21.54 -24.14 32.57
C LEU A 127 22.50 -25.20 31.99
N GLU A 128 23.81 -24.97 32.07
CA GLU A 128 24.84 -25.91 31.59
C GLU A 128 24.86 -27.25 32.35
N VAL A 129 24.22 -27.32 33.53
CA VAL A 129 24.00 -28.58 34.25
C VAL A 129 23.15 -29.58 33.43
N VAL A 130 22.28 -29.07 32.55
CA VAL A 130 21.36 -29.89 31.74
C VAL A 130 21.65 -29.78 30.25
N LEU A 131 22.15 -28.63 29.78
CA LEU A 131 22.36 -28.30 28.37
C LEU A 131 23.83 -28.03 28.08
N ASN A 132 24.23 -28.08 26.80
CA ASN A 132 25.51 -27.47 26.42
C ASN A 132 25.36 -25.95 26.32
N ARG A 133 26.48 -25.23 26.41
CA ARG A 133 26.52 -23.77 26.39
C ARG A 133 25.75 -23.14 25.24
N VAL A 134 25.98 -23.58 24.00
CA VAL A 134 25.31 -23.04 22.80
C VAL A 134 23.80 -23.22 22.87
N THR A 135 23.32 -24.39 23.32
CA THR A 135 21.88 -24.64 23.46
C THR A 135 21.28 -23.82 24.60
N ALA A 136 22.02 -23.62 25.69
CA ALA A 136 21.59 -22.79 26.82
C ALA A 136 21.51 -21.30 26.42
N GLU A 137 22.49 -20.79 25.66
CA GLU A 137 22.49 -19.42 25.10
C GLU A 137 21.28 -19.21 24.19
N ASN A 138 21.05 -20.11 23.22
CA ASN A 138 19.89 -20.05 22.32
C ASN A 138 18.56 -20.12 23.08
N LEU A 139 18.47 -20.97 24.10
CA LEU A 139 17.27 -21.09 24.94
C LEU A 139 16.98 -19.78 25.70
N VAL A 140 18.01 -19.17 26.30
CA VAL A 140 17.87 -17.89 27.01
C VAL A 140 17.44 -16.77 26.06
N GLU A 141 18.05 -16.69 24.87
CA GLU A 141 17.70 -15.68 23.87
C GLU A 141 16.25 -15.84 23.39
N ALA A 142 15.85 -17.06 23.02
CA ALA A 142 14.47 -17.36 22.62
C ALA A 142 13.48 -17.07 23.76
N TRP A 143 13.82 -17.40 25.01
CA TRP A 143 12.97 -17.11 26.17
C TRP A 143 12.81 -15.61 26.38
N ARG A 144 13.89 -14.83 26.31
CA ARG A 144 13.85 -13.36 26.44
C ARG A 144 12.94 -12.72 25.40
N ALA A 145 12.98 -13.18 24.16
CA ALA A 145 12.09 -12.68 23.11
C ALA A 145 10.61 -12.93 23.44
N LYS A 146 10.26 -14.12 23.96
CA LYS A 146 8.88 -14.47 24.36
C LYS A 146 8.43 -13.74 25.61
N GLN A 147 9.33 -13.57 26.56
CA GLN A 147 9.07 -12.77 27.74
C GLN A 147 8.80 -11.31 27.38
N ALA A 148 9.64 -10.70 26.54
CA ALA A 148 9.42 -9.33 26.09
C ALA A 148 8.08 -9.16 25.35
N GLU A 149 7.65 -10.18 24.59
CA GLU A 149 6.34 -10.15 23.95
C GLU A 149 5.20 -10.12 24.97
N ALA A 150 5.21 -11.01 25.97
CA ALA A 150 4.21 -11.03 27.03
C ALA A 150 4.21 -9.73 27.84
N GLU A 151 5.39 -9.24 28.25
CA GLU A 151 5.54 -7.99 29.00
C GLU A 151 5.05 -6.77 28.21
N THR A 152 5.28 -6.74 26.89
CA THR A 152 4.79 -5.66 26.03
C THR A 152 3.27 -5.70 25.90
N ILE A 153 2.67 -6.88 25.73
CA ILE A 153 1.21 -7.05 25.69
C ILE A 153 0.58 -6.57 27.00
N GLU A 154 1.11 -7.05 28.14
CA GLU A 154 0.65 -6.67 29.47
C GLU A 154 0.80 -5.17 29.71
N PHE A 155 1.96 -4.59 29.34
CA PHE A 155 2.19 -3.16 29.45
C PHE A 155 1.15 -2.36 28.64
N LEU A 156 0.91 -2.72 27.39
CA LEU A 156 -0.05 -2.00 26.55
C LEU A 156 -1.47 -2.09 27.14
N ASP A 157 -1.90 -3.28 27.54
CA ASP A 157 -3.24 -3.50 28.11
C ASP A 157 -3.44 -2.73 29.42
N ALA A 158 -2.47 -2.82 30.35
CA ALA A 158 -2.51 -2.15 31.65
C ALA A 158 -2.64 -0.63 31.53
N HIS A 159 -2.09 -0.03 30.47
CA HIS A 159 -2.15 1.41 30.23
C HIS A 159 -3.32 1.82 29.31
N GLY A 160 -4.12 0.86 28.83
CA GLY A 160 -5.28 1.10 27.96
C GLY A 160 -4.93 1.39 26.50
N LEU A 161 -3.75 0.93 26.07
CA LEU A 161 -3.35 0.90 24.66
C LEU A 161 -3.79 -0.42 24.03
N ASP A 162 -4.00 -0.45 22.72
CA ASP A 162 -4.38 -1.69 22.03
C ASP A 162 -3.21 -2.68 22.03
N TRP A 163 -3.27 -3.68 22.91
CA TRP A 163 -2.25 -4.72 23.08
C TRP A 163 -1.95 -5.50 21.80
N ARG A 164 -2.87 -5.50 20.83
CA ARG A 164 -2.66 -6.11 19.50
C ARG A 164 -1.52 -5.47 18.73
N MET A 165 -1.09 -4.28 19.14
CA MET A 165 0.03 -3.57 18.54
C MET A 165 1.40 -4.09 19.01
N ALA A 166 1.46 -4.97 20.02
CA ALA A 166 2.71 -5.46 20.60
C ALA A 166 3.70 -5.98 19.55
N ASN A 167 3.25 -6.78 18.58
CA ASN A 167 4.12 -7.28 17.51
C ASN A 167 4.75 -6.14 16.68
N LYS A 168 4.01 -5.06 16.40
CA LYS A 168 4.56 -3.90 15.67
C LYS A 168 5.59 -3.15 16.51
N VAL A 169 5.31 -2.99 17.81
CA VAL A 169 6.20 -2.33 18.78
C VAL A 169 7.51 -3.13 18.92
N LEU A 170 7.41 -4.45 19.09
CA LEU A 170 8.56 -5.36 19.22
C LEU A 170 9.44 -5.39 17.96
N ARG A 171 8.87 -5.22 16.76
CA ARG A 171 9.67 -5.11 15.52
C ARG A 171 10.58 -3.90 15.49
N VAL A 172 10.28 -2.85 16.27
CA VAL A 172 11.07 -1.62 16.33
C VAL A 172 12.06 -1.65 17.49
N TRP A 173 11.61 -2.07 18.68
CA TRP A 173 12.42 -1.98 19.90
C TRP A 173 12.86 -3.31 20.49
N GLY A 174 12.49 -4.43 19.88
CA GLY A 174 12.86 -5.76 20.34
C GLY A 174 12.45 -6.00 21.79
N ASP A 175 13.35 -6.58 22.56
CA ASP A 175 13.16 -6.90 23.98
C ASP A 175 13.14 -5.67 24.90
N GLN A 176 13.48 -4.48 24.40
CA GLN A 176 13.44 -3.22 25.17
C GLN A 176 12.11 -2.47 25.01
N ALA A 177 11.14 -3.00 24.26
CA ALA A 177 9.88 -2.33 23.96
C ALA A 177 9.19 -1.72 25.18
N SER A 178 8.87 -2.53 26.21
CA SER A 178 8.21 -2.07 27.44
C SER A 178 9.00 -0.97 28.16
N LYS A 179 10.33 -1.11 28.25
CA LYS A 179 11.23 -0.13 28.88
C LYS A 179 11.27 1.19 28.12
N MET A 180 11.33 1.15 26.79
CA MET A 180 11.28 2.34 25.94
C MET A 180 9.97 3.11 26.14
N LEU A 181 8.84 2.39 26.25
CA LEU A 181 7.54 3.01 26.48
C LEU A 181 7.37 3.55 27.90
N LEU A 182 7.99 2.93 28.91
CA LEU A 182 8.08 3.49 30.26
C LEU A 182 8.90 4.79 30.29
N LEU A 183 10.01 4.84 29.54
CA LEU A 183 10.86 6.02 29.46
C LEU A 183 10.12 7.18 28.78
N ASN A 184 9.50 6.91 27.64
CA ASN A 184 8.71 7.88 26.90
C ASN A 184 7.48 7.23 26.23
N PRO A 185 6.28 7.37 26.82
CA PRO A 185 5.06 6.79 26.24
C PRO A 185 4.67 7.43 24.90
N TYR A 186 5.14 8.65 24.59
CA TYR A 186 4.83 9.33 23.32
C TYR A 186 5.47 8.69 22.10
N LEU A 187 6.42 7.77 22.28
CA LEU A 187 6.93 6.92 21.19
C LEU A 187 5.81 6.08 20.53
N MET A 188 4.70 5.83 21.23
CA MET A 188 3.53 5.13 20.67
C MET A 188 2.80 5.92 19.57
N LEU A 189 3.07 7.21 19.39
CA LEU A 189 2.47 8.03 18.34
C LEU A 189 2.80 7.53 16.93
N ALA A 190 3.89 6.77 16.77
CA ALA A 190 4.20 6.11 15.50
C ALA A 190 3.20 4.99 15.14
N PHE A 191 2.39 4.53 16.09
CA PHE A 191 1.51 3.37 15.91
C PHE A 191 0.02 3.65 16.21
N THR A 192 -0.30 4.62 17.07
CA THR A 192 -1.68 4.99 17.44
C THR A 192 -1.85 6.50 17.62
N SER A 193 -3.07 6.94 17.89
CA SER A 193 -3.46 8.35 17.93
C SER A 193 -3.14 9.02 19.27
N TRP A 194 -2.97 10.35 19.22
CA TRP A 194 -2.73 11.20 20.39
C TRP A 194 -3.66 10.93 21.58
N PRO A 195 -5.00 10.83 21.43
CA PRO A 195 -5.87 10.63 22.59
C PRO A 195 -5.57 9.36 23.37
N ALA A 196 -5.20 8.27 22.68
CA ALA A 196 -4.85 7.01 23.33
C ALA A 196 -3.49 7.12 24.05
N VAL A 197 -2.52 7.74 23.39
CA VAL A 197 -1.16 7.90 23.94
C VAL A 197 -1.12 8.87 25.11
N ASP A 198 -1.77 10.03 25.00
CA ASP A 198 -1.80 11.05 26.07
C ASP A 198 -2.54 10.51 27.31
N ALA A 199 -3.61 9.72 27.12
CA ALA A 199 -4.29 9.05 28.24
C ALA A 199 -3.39 8.00 28.93
N ALA A 200 -2.64 7.21 28.16
CA ALA A 200 -1.67 6.26 28.71
C ALA A 200 -0.52 6.96 29.46
N ALA A 201 0.01 8.05 28.89
CA ALA A 201 1.05 8.86 29.50
C ALA A 201 0.60 9.49 30.83
N GLN A 202 -0.64 9.98 30.91
CA GLN A 202 -1.21 10.51 32.15
C GLN A 202 -1.34 9.42 33.22
N LYS A 203 -1.76 8.19 32.86
CA LYS A 203 -1.79 7.05 33.79
C LYS A 203 -0.39 6.68 34.31
N LEU A 204 0.64 6.86 33.48
CA LEU A 204 2.05 6.69 33.85
C LEU A 204 2.61 7.86 34.67
N GLY A 205 1.79 8.89 34.97
CA GLY A 205 2.20 10.03 35.79
C GLY A 205 2.96 11.11 35.03
N VAL A 206 2.88 11.15 33.69
CA VAL A 206 3.47 12.24 32.91
C VAL A 206 2.68 13.54 33.14
N ALA A 207 3.37 14.59 33.59
CA ALA A 207 2.76 15.88 33.88
C ALA A 207 2.30 16.61 32.60
N THR A 208 1.36 17.55 32.75
CA THR A 208 0.76 18.26 31.60
C THR A 208 1.74 19.18 30.86
N ASP A 209 2.78 19.66 31.54
CA ASP A 209 3.85 20.52 31.04
C ASP A 209 5.20 19.78 30.88
N ASP A 210 5.19 18.45 31.02
CA ASP A 210 6.38 17.60 30.85
C ASP A 210 6.95 17.75 29.43
N PRO A 211 8.27 17.95 29.26
CA PRO A 211 8.93 18.03 27.96
C PRO A 211 8.51 16.94 26.96
N ARG A 212 8.36 15.69 27.42
CA ARG A 212 7.97 14.55 26.58
C ARG A 212 6.57 14.75 25.99
N ARG A 213 5.64 15.28 26.78
CA ARG A 213 4.28 15.59 26.34
C ARG A 213 4.24 16.75 25.35
N LEU A 214 5.02 17.79 25.62
CA LEU A 214 5.12 18.95 24.74
C LEU A 214 5.65 18.54 23.35
N VAL A 215 6.76 17.81 23.30
CA VAL A 215 7.33 17.29 22.05
C VAL A 215 6.35 16.33 21.35
N GLY A 216 5.78 15.39 22.11
CA GLY A 216 4.80 14.45 21.57
C GLY A 216 3.57 15.12 20.94
N ALA A 217 3.11 16.25 21.47
CA ALA A 217 1.98 17.00 20.89
C ALA A 217 2.30 17.57 19.51
N VAL A 218 3.54 18.02 19.32
CA VAL A 218 4.05 18.52 18.04
C VAL A 218 4.18 17.36 17.05
N GLU A 219 4.80 16.25 17.46
CA GLU A 219 4.91 15.04 16.61
C GLU A 219 3.54 14.51 16.20
N ALA A 220 2.60 14.39 17.14
CA ALA A 220 1.24 13.94 16.86
C ALA A 220 0.57 14.81 15.78
N THR A 221 0.74 16.13 15.90
CA THR A 221 0.21 17.08 14.93
C THR A 221 0.87 16.86 13.57
N LEU A 222 2.20 16.74 13.50
CA LEU A 222 2.91 16.54 12.24
C LEU A 222 2.60 15.17 11.61
N TYR A 223 2.42 14.12 12.41
CA TYR A 223 2.00 12.79 11.94
C TYR A 223 0.57 12.80 11.39
N GLU A 224 -0.35 13.52 12.02
CA GLU A 224 -1.69 13.74 11.47
C GLU A 224 -1.62 14.45 10.10
N ARG A 225 -0.73 15.44 9.96
CA ARG A 225 -0.49 16.12 8.68
C ARG A 225 0.02 15.15 7.61
N LEU A 226 0.93 14.23 7.96
CA LEU A 226 1.38 13.15 7.07
C LEU A 226 0.25 12.19 6.69
N GLN A 227 -0.64 11.84 7.61
CA GLN A 227 -1.83 11.01 7.30
C GLN A 227 -2.76 11.69 6.28
N HIS A 228 -2.72 13.01 6.21
CA HIS A 228 -3.39 13.83 5.20
C HIS A 228 -2.48 14.21 4.02
N ALA A 229 -1.40 13.45 3.82
CA ALA A 229 -0.46 13.54 2.72
C ALA A 229 0.42 14.80 2.65
N HIS A 230 0.42 15.64 3.70
CA HIS A 230 1.27 16.83 3.79
C HIS A 230 2.59 16.52 4.48
N THR A 231 3.68 17.14 4.03
CA THR A 231 4.99 17.04 4.70
C THR A 231 5.42 18.34 5.35
N LEU A 232 4.76 19.46 5.04
CA LEU A 232 5.04 20.79 5.59
C LEU A 232 3.83 21.39 6.31
N THR A 233 4.08 22.05 7.43
CA THR A 233 3.07 22.75 8.24
C THR A 233 3.59 24.12 8.65
N SER A 234 2.86 25.19 8.31
CA SER A 234 3.26 26.54 8.70
C SER A 234 3.27 26.71 10.23
N HIS A 235 4.09 27.63 10.74
CA HIS A 235 4.19 27.88 12.18
C HIS A 235 2.83 28.15 12.83
N LYS A 236 2.03 29.04 12.22
CA LYS A 236 0.69 29.37 12.70
C LYS A 236 -0.20 28.14 12.78
N LEU A 237 -0.28 27.34 11.71
CA LEU A 237 -1.12 26.14 11.70
C LEU A 237 -0.66 25.11 12.73
N LEU A 238 0.66 24.94 12.91
CA LEU A 238 1.22 24.02 13.88
C LEU A 238 0.86 24.45 15.31
N VAL A 239 1.08 25.72 15.66
CA VAL A 239 0.72 26.27 16.98
C VAL A 239 -0.79 26.17 17.22
N ASP A 240 -1.62 26.50 16.23
CA ASP A 240 -3.08 26.45 16.34
C ASP A 240 -3.58 25.01 16.62
N ARG A 241 -2.99 24.01 15.94
CA ARG A 241 -3.33 22.59 16.15
C ARG A 241 -2.83 22.05 17.49
N VAL A 242 -1.57 22.34 17.86
CA VAL A 242 -1.02 21.93 19.17
C VAL A 242 -1.80 22.58 20.31
N SER A 243 -2.31 23.80 20.12
CA SER A 243 -3.16 24.51 21.09
C SER A 243 -4.51 23.82 21.35
N GLN A 244 -4.89 22.81 20.55
CA GLN A 244 -6.05 21.96 20.86
C GLN A 244 -5.77 20.99 22.01
N TYR A 245 -4.50 20.74 22.33
CA TYR A 245 -4.07 19.80 23.38
C TYR A 245 -3.58 20.48 24.66
N MET A 246 -3.26 21.78 24.60
CA MET A 246 -2.65 22.56 25.67
C MET A 246 -2.84 24.08 25.46
N PRO A 247 -2.62 24.93 26.49
CA PRO A 247 -2.67 26.37 26.32
C PRO A 247 -1.68 26.89 25.27
N VAL A 248 -2.05 27.97 24.55
CA VAL A 248 -1.25 28.52 23.43
C VAL A 248 0.19 28.89 23.82
N THR A 249 0.42 29.32 25.05
CA THR A 249 1.77 29.63 25.56
C THR A 249 2.64 28.37 25.66
N GLN A 250 2.06 27.25 26.11
CA GLN A 250 2.73 25.95 26.10
C GLN A 250 2.91 25.41 24.69
N ALA A 251 1.93 25.61 23.80
CA ALA A 251 2.04 25.18 22.40
C ALA A 251 3.23 25.84 21.68
N ARG A 252 3.46 27.14 21.91
CA ARG A 252 4.63 27.84 21.37
C ARG A 252 5.95 27.28 21.91
N ARG A 253 6.02 27.06 23.23
CA ARG A 253 7.18 26.42 23.88
C ARG A 253 7.42 25.00 23.35
N ALA A 254 6.34 24.24 23.10
CA ALA A 254 6.40 22.89 22.58
C ALA A 254 7.02 22.84 21.19
N VAL A 255 6.68 23.78 20.30
CA VAL A 255 7.29 23.88 18.96
C VAL A 255 8.79 24.15 19.05
N VAL A 256 9.21 25.08 19.90
CA VAL A 256 10.65 25.37 20.12
C VAL A 256 11.38 24.13 20.62
N LEU A 257 10.86 23.50 21.68
CA LEU A 257 11.47 22.31 22.27
C LEU A 257 11.52 21.13 21.29
N ALA A 258 10.46 20.92 20.49
CA ALA A 258 10.44 19.86 19.48
C ALA A 258 11.49 20.07 18.39
N THR A 259 11.84 21.31 18.08
CA THR A 259 12.93 21.62 17.15
C THR A 259 14.32 21.42 17.79
N GLU A 260 14.49 21.79 19.05
CA GLU A 260 15.73 21.53 19.81
C GLU A 260 16.01 20.03 19.96
N GLU A 261 14.97 19.22 20.19
CA GLU A 261 15.03 17.76 20.32
C GLU A 261 14.97 17.02 18.97
N VAL A 262 14.99 17.75 17.84
CA VAL A 262 14.99 17.19 16.48
C VAL A 262 13.75 16.33 16.16
N ALA A 263 12.65 16.51 16.90
CA ALA A 263 11.35 15.91 16.60
C ALA A 263 10.65 16.64 15.43
N ALA A 264 10.91 17.94 15.28
CA ALA A 264 10.42 18.77 14.19
C ALA A 264 11.57 19.53 13.52
N CYS A 265 11.65 19.48 12.19
CA CYS A 265 12.64 20.21 11.41
C CYS A 265 12.01 21.44 10.76
N GLY A 266 12.71 22.58 10.76
CA GLY A 266 12.31 23.79 10.05
C GLY A 266 12.37 25.04 10.92
N SER A 267 11.63 26.07 10.53
CA SER A 267 11.65 27.38 11.17
C SER A 267 10.28 28.06 11.14
N GLU A 268 10.13 29.17 11.88
CA GLU A 268 8.89 29.94 11.84
C GLU A 268 8.57 30.48 10.43
N LEU A 269 9.61 30.83 9.66
CA LEU A 269 9.48 31.36 8.31
C LEU A 269 9.16 30.27 7.28
N GLU A 270 9.87 29.15 7.32
CA GLU A 270 9.75 28.07 6.32
C GLU A 270 8.59 27.11 6.64
N GLY A 271 8.18 27.05 7.91
CA GLY A 271 7.32 26.00 8.44
C GLY A 271 8.12 24.81 8.97
N TYR A 272 7.38 23.79 9.41
CA TYR A 272 7.92 22.64 10.12
C TYR A 272 7.48 21.33 9.47
N GLN A 273 8.35 20.33 9.56
CA GLN A 273 8.15 18.97 9.09
C GLN A 273 8.42 17.98 10.22
N ALA A 274 7.78 16.81 10.18
CA ALA A 274 8.26 15.68 10.97
C ALA A 274 9.66 15.30 10.49
N PHE A 275 10.57 14.97 11.42
CA PHE A 275 11.96 14.62 11.10
C PHE A 275 12.09 13.59 9.97
N GLY A 276 11.32 12.49 10.06
CA GLY A 276 11.34 11.45 9.05
C GLY A 276 10.96 11.94 7.65
N ALA A 277 9.98 12.85 7.53
CA ALA A 277 9.60 13.42 6.24
C ALA A 277 10.67 14.34 5.68
N ALA A 278 11.27 15.20 6.51
CA ALA A 278 12.37 16.08 6.12
C ALA A 278 13.59 15.30 5.63
N ALA A 279 13.94 14.20 6.33
CA ALA A 279 15.04 13.32 5.94
C ALA A 279 14.79 12.64 4.58
N LEU A 280 13.56 12.17 4.34
CA LEU A 280 13.19 11.57 3.04
C LEU A 280 13.25 12.59 1.90
N GLU A 281 12.68 13.79 2.09
CA GLU A 281 12.70 14.85 1.08
C GLU A 281 14.14 15.30 0.77
N SER A 282 14.95 15.53 1.80
CA SER A 282 16.35 15.92 1.65
C SER A 282 17.17 14.83 0.95
N GLY A 283 16.97 13.56 1.32
CA GLY A 283 17.65 12.43 0.69
C GLY A 283 17.33 12.29 -0.81
N ILE A 284 16.05 12.44 -1.18
CA ILE A 284 15.63 12.42 -2.59
C ILE A 284 16.20 13.63 -3.33
N ALA A 285 16.08 14.83 -2.76
CA ALA A 285 16.54 16.05 -3.40
C ALA A 285 18.06 16.02 -3.65
N ASN A 286 18.84 15.61 -2.66
CA ASN A 286 20.29 15.47 -2.80
C ASN A 286 20.64 14.44 -3.86
N ARG A 287 19.98 13.28 -3.88
CA ARG A 287 20.22 12.28 -4.91
C ARG A 287 19.91 12.80 -6.31
N ILE A 288 18.78 13.48 -6.50
CA ILE A 288 18.43 14.03 -7.82
C ILE A 288 19.44 15.12 -8.23
N ARG A 289 19.83 16.03 -7.33
CA ARG A 289 20.86 17.05 -7.63
C ARG A 289 22.16 16.41 -8.10
N ALA A 290 22.54 15.32 -7.47
CA ALA A 290 23.79 14.65 -7.77
C ALA A 290 23.72 13.92 -9.13
N MET A 291 22.57 13.32 -9.48
CA MET A 291 22.32 12.83 -10.84
C MET A 291 22.32 13.96 -11.87
N LEU A 292 21.71 15.11 -11.58
CA LEU A 292 21.72 16.29 -12.46
C LEU A 292 23.12 16.88 -12.65
N ALA A 293 23.97 16.82 -11.63
CA ALA A 293 25.38 17.21 -11.70
C ALA A 293 26.26 16.19 -12.44
N GLY A 294 25.71 15.03 -12.83
CA GLY A 294 26.41 14.01 -13.58
C GLY A 294 27.35 13.15 -12.73
N GLU A 295 26.94 12.77 -11.51
CA GLU A 295 27.67 11.84 -10.64
C GLU A 295 28.36 10.73 -11.44
N ALA A 296 29.70 10.74 -11.37
CA ALA A 296 30.55 9.79 -12.07
C ALA A 296 30.61 8.48 -11.28
N ALA A 297 30.44 7.35 -11.97
CA ALA A 297 30.98 6.09 -11.47
C ALA A 297 32.49 6.29 -11.23
N GLU A 298 33.07 5.60 -10.23
CA GLU A 298 34.53 5.53 -10.02
C GLU A 298 35.31 4.99 -11.25
N GLN A 299 34.63 4.73 -12.36
CA GLN A 299 35.19 4.43 -13.66
C GLN A 299 34.40 5.19 -14.73
N SER A 300 34.82 6.44 -15.03
CA SER A 300 34.44 7.03 -16.30
C SER A 300 34.96 6.12 -17.43
N PRO A 301 34.14 5.77 -18.44
CA PRO A 301 34.64 4.99 -19.57
C PRO A 301 35.81 5.75 -20.22
N LEU A 302 36.89 5.02 -20.54
CA LEU A 302 38.09 5.54 -21.23
C LEU A 302 37.75 6.29 -22.54
N PHE A 303 36.56 6.04 -23.09
CA PHE A 303 35.98 6.77 -24.21
C PHE A 303 34.63 7.35 -23.75
N PRO A 304 34.53 8.67 -23.50
CA PRO A 304 33.23 9.29 -23.38
C PRO A 304 32.50 9.05 -24.70
N VAL A 305 31.35 8.36 -24.65
CA VAL A 305 30.47 8.30 -25.81
C VAL A 305 29.94 9.72 -25.99
N THR A 306 30.57 10.51 -26.86
CA THR A 306 29.97 11.74 -27.38
C THR A 306 28.84 11.35 -28.31
N VAL A 307 27.67 11.21 -27.70
CA VAL A 307 26.38 10.97 -28.31
C VAL A 307 25.97 12.25 -29.04
N GLY A 308 26.53 12.53 -30.22
CA GLY A 308 26.14 13.72 -31.00
C GLY A 308 24.77 13.52 -31.65
N GLU A 309 23.87 14.51 -31.60
CA GLU A 309 22.44 14.43 -32.05
C GLU A 309 22.16 13.55 -33.30
N GLY A 310 23.09 13.50 -34.26
CA GLY A 310 23.00 12.70 -35.48
C GLY A 310 22.71 11.20 -35.32
N TRP A 311 23.24 10.50 -34.30
CA TRP A 311 23.01 9.05 -34.15
C TRP A 311 21.56 8.73 -33.76
N ALA A 312 20.96 9.57 -32.90
CA ALA A 312 19.57 9.40 -32.45
C ALA A 312 18.63 9.77 -33.60
N LEU A 313 18.94 10.84 -34.35
CA LEU A 313 18.19 11.25 -35.53
C LEU A 313 18.13 10.14 -36.58
N GLU A 314 19.25 9.47 -36.90
CA GLU A 314 19.27 8.35 -37.84
C GLU A 314 18.34 7.20 -37.41
N HIS A 315 18.30 6.90 -36.11
CA HIS A 315 17.38 5.87 -35.60
C HIS A 315 15.92 6.32 -35.62
N ILE A 316 15.66 7.57 -35.22
CA ILE A 316 14.32 8.17 -35.28
C ILE A 316 13.79 8.08 -36.71
N GLU A 317 14.58 8.46 -37.72
CA GLU A 317 14.19 8.35 -39.14
C GLU A 317 13.87 6.90 -39.55
N ARG A 318 14.67 5.91 -39.11
CA ARG A 318 14.37 4.49 -39.35
C ARG A 318 13.06 4.04 -38.68
N VAL A 319 12.74 4.56 -37.49
CA VAL A 319 11.48 4.25 -36.81
C VAL A 319 10.31 4.92 -37.53
N GLU A 320 10.46 6.18 -37.96
CA GLU A 320 9.46 6.93 -38.73
C GLU A 320 9.10 6.21 -40.04
N GLN A 321 10.10 5.69 -40.75
CA GLN A 321 9.90 4.86 -41.94
C GLN A 321 9.15 3.56 -41.65
N ARG A 322 9.47 2.88 -40.54
CA ARG A 322 8.81 1.63 -40.13
C ARG A 322 7.36 1.83 -39.69
N GLN A 323 7.07 2.89 -38.94
CA GLN A 323 5.71 3.16 -38.42
C GLN A 323 4.83 3.93 -39.41
N GLY A 324 5.41 4.55 -40.44
CA GLY A 324 4.69 5.25 -41.51
C GLY A 324 4.18 6.65 -41.14
N PHE A 325 4.65 7.23 -40.02
CA PHE A 325 4.36 8.61 -39.64
C PHE A 325 5.54 9.26 -38.89
N PRO A 326 5.77 10.58 -39.07
CA PRO A 326 6.86 11.28 -38.42
C PRO A 326 6.58 11.57 -36.94
N PHE A 327 7.64 11.63 -36.13
CA PHE A 327 7.61 12.19 -34.78
C PHE A 327 7.58 13.72 -34.87
N ASN A 328 6.80 14.35 -34.00
CA ASN A 328 6.83 15.81 -33.85
C ASN A 328 8.08 16.26 -33.05
N ALA A 329 8.31 17.56 -32.98
CA ALA A 329 9.47 18.12 -32.27
C ALA A 329 9.51 17.73 -30.77
N GLU A 330 8.36 17.72 -30.10
CA GLU A 330 8.22 17.36 -28.68
C GLU A 330 8.66 15.90 -28.43
N GLN A 331 8.24 14.99 -29.30
CA GLN A 331 8.58 13.57 -29.21
C GLN A 331 10.05 13.32 -29.55
N ARG A 332 10.60 14.01 -30.56
CA ARG A 332 12.04 13.92 -30.89
C ARG A 332 12.91 14.36 -29.71
N ALA A 333 12.59 15.49 -29.08
CA ALA A 333 13.29 15.95 -27.88
C ALA A 333 13.16 14.93 -26.73
N ALA A 334 11.96 14.38 -26.51
CA ALA A 334 11.71 13.39 -25.46
C ALA A 334 12.52 12.08 -25.64
N VAL A 335 12.81 11.68 -26.87
CA VAL A 335 13.60 10.48 -27.17
C VAL A 335 15.07 10.65 -26.79
N VAL A 336 15.63 11.84 -26.97
CA VAL A 336 17.07 12.11 -26.75
C VAL A 336 17.37 12.44 -25.29
N LEU A 337 16.41 13.06 -24.59
CA LEU A 337 16.54 13.58 -23.23
C LEU A 337 17.22 12.63 -22.20
N PRO A 338 16.90 11.33 -22.12
CA PRO A 338 17.51 10.41 -21.14
C PRO A 338 18.99 10.10 -21.41
N PHE A 339 19.47 10.41 -22.62
CA PHE A 339 20.86 10.19 -23.02
C PHE A 339 21.73 11.42 -22.76
N GLU A 340 21.13 12.61 -22.71
CA GLU A 340 21.81 13.87 -22.38
C GLU A 340 21.93 14.09 -20.87
N HIS A 341 21.00 13.54 -20.09
CA HIS A 341 20.92 13.77 -18.65
C HIS A 341 20.72 12.47 -17.88
N ASN A 342 21.43 12.32 -16.75
CA ASN A 342 21.24 11.15 -15.87
C ASN A 342 19.89 11.18 -15.15
N PHE A 343 19.22 12.33 -15.05
CA PHE A 343 17.86 12.43 -14.54
C PHE A 343 17.00 13.29 -15.45
N SER A 344 15.83 12.78 -15.84
CA SER A 344 14.91 13.50 -16.71
C SER A 344 13.45 13.11 -16.47
N VAL A 345 12.53 13.98 -16.90
CA VAL A 345 11.08 13.81 -16.74
C VAL A 345 10.37 13.89 -18.10
N LEU A 346 9.57 12.88 -18.42
CA LEU A 346 8.65 12.90 -19.55
C LEU A 346 7.21 13.03 -19.06
N THR A 347 6.54 14.09 -19.48
CA THR A 347 5.13 14.31 -19.15
C THR A 347 4.25 14.28 -20.38
N GLY A 348 2.98 13.91 -20.20
CA GLY A 348 2.00 14.01 -21.27
C GLY A 348 0.66 13.41 -20.90
N GLY A 349 -0.40 13.89 -21.55
CA GLY A 349 -1.77 13.39 -21.38
C GLY A 349 -1.99 11.98 -21.93
N ALA A 350 -3.23 11.51 -21.89
CA ALA A 350 -3.62 10.30 -22.64
C ALA A 350 -3.58 10.58 -24.16
N GLY A 351 -3.06 9.62 -24.94
CA GLY A 351 -3.10 9.71 -26.41
C GLY A 351 -2.07 10.64 -27.07
N VAL A 352 -1.06 11.12 -26.33
CA VAL A 352 0.02 11.99 -26.86
C VAL A 352 1.30 11.23 -27.28
N GLY A 353 1.29 9.91 -27.21
CA GLY A 353 2.39 9.07 -27.71
C GLY A 353 3.53 8.79 -26.73
N LYS A 354 3.33 8.94 -25.41
CA LYS A 354 4.35 8.62 -24.38
C LYS A 354 4.96 7.22 -24.57
N THR A 355 4.11 6.22 -24.78
CA THR A 355 4.53 4.84 -24.97
C THR A 355 5.33 4.63 -26.26
N THR A 356 4.99 5.37 -27.32
CA THR A 356 5.76 5.36 -28.57
C THR A 356 7.15 5.94 -28.37
N VAL A 357 7.27 7.05 -27.62
CA VAL A 357 8.56 7.63 -27.23
C VAL A 357 9.37 6.63 -26.40
N LEU A 358 8.75 6.02 -25.38
CA LEU A 358 9.41 5.03 -24.52
C LEU A 358 9.99 3.85 -25.30
N ARG A 359 9.24 3.30 -26.27
CA ARG A 359 9.74 2.22 -27.14
C ARG A 359 11.03 2.64 -27.86
N VAL A 360 11.08 3.85 -28.41
CA VAL A 360 12.28 4.35 -29.12
C VAL A 360 13.44 4.60 -28.15
N VAL A 361 13.18 5.17 -26.97
CA VAL A 361 14.19 5.35 -25.91
C VAL A 361 14.83 4.00 -25.55
N ILE A 362 14.03 2.95 -25.42
CA ILE A 362 14.53 1.61 -25.05
C ILE A 362 15.34 0.99 -26.19
N GLU A 363 14.88 1.09 -27.44
CA GLU A 363 15.65 0.67 -28.61
C GLU A 363 17.03 1.36 -28.68
N LEU A 364 17.07 2.66 -28.37
CA LEU A 364 18.30 3.45 -28.33
C LEU A 364 19.21 3.06 -27.15
N ALA A 365 18.65 2.79 -25.98
CA ALA A 365 19.39 2.36 -24.81
C ALA A 365 20.12 1.04 -25.06
N HIS A 366 19.45 0.06 -25.68
CA HIS A 366 20.09 -1.19 -26.07
C HIS A 366 21.21 -1.01 -27.09
N ARG A 367 21.09 -0.05 -28.03
CA ARG A 367 22.18 0.29 -28.96
C ARG A 367 23.39 0.89 -28.27
N GLN A 368 23.21 1.53 -27.12
CA GLN A 368 24.29 2.03 -26.28
C GLN A 368 24.81 1.00 -25.27
N ASN A 369 24.35 -0.26 -25.35
CA ASN A 369 24.65 -1.32 -24.39
C ASN A 369 24.21 -0.99 -22.95
N LEU A 370 23.21 -0.11 -22.79
CA LEU A 370 22.61 0.14 -21.48
C LEU A 370 21.65 -1.00 -21.13
N VAL A 371 21.64 -1.37 -19.85
CA VAL A 371 20.60 -2.21 -19.28
C VAL A 371 19.37 -1.35 -19.07
N VAL A 372 18.18 -1.85 -19.42
CA VAL A 372 16.92 -1.12 -19.20
C VAL A 372 16.14 -1.79 -18.09
N LEU A 373 15.84 -1.02 -17.03
CA LEU A 373 14.96 -1.46 -15.94
C LEU A 373 13.65 -0.68 -16.00
N GLN A 374 12.59 -1.38 -16.39
CA GLN A 374 11.24 -0.84 -16.53
C GLN A 374 10.38 -1.13 -15.30
N MET A 375 9.82 -0.08 -14.71
CA MET A 375 9.00 -0.19 -13.50
C MET A 375 7.71 0.61 -13.59
N ALA A 376 6.67 0.10 -12.93
CA ALA A 376 5.45 0.84 -12.66
C ALA A 376 4.92 0.53 -11.26
N LEU A 377 4.04 1.39 -10.73
CA LEU A 377 3.43 1.17 -9.42
C LEU A 377 2.45 -0.01 -9.43
N ALA A 378 1.59 -0.08 -10.45
CA ALA A 378 0.57 -1.11 -10.59
C ALA A 378 1.01 -2.25 -11.53
N GLY A 379 0.60 -3.49 -11.22
CA GLY A 379 0.90 -4.66 -12.05
C GLY A 379 0.41 -4.51 -13.50
N ARG A 380 -0.80 -3.98 -13.68
CA ARG A 380 -1.38 -3.68 -15.01
C ARG A 380 -0.58 -2.65 -15.80
N ALA A 381 -0.09 -1.61 -15.12
CA ALA A 381 0.75 -0.61 -15.77
C ALA A 381 2.09 -1.23 -16.22
N ALA A 382 2.71 -2.07 -15.38
CA ALA A 382 3.93 -2.78 -15.75
C ALA A 382 3.70 -3.73 -16.93
N GLN A 383 2.61 -4.52 -16.92
CA GLN A 383 2.28 -5.42 -18.03
C GLN A 383 2.09 -4.66 -19.35
N ARG A 384 1.31 -3.57 -19.35
CA ARG A 384 1.10 -2.78 -20.56
C ARG A 384 2.36 -2.09 -21.06
N MET A 385 3.21 -1.64 -20.13
CA MET A 385 4.53 -1.12 -20.47
C MET A 385 5.35 -2.21 -21.17
N ALA A 386 5.32 -3.44 -20.66
CA ALA A 386 6.04 -4.55 -21.28
C ALA A 386 5.51 -4.87 -22.68
N GLU A 387 4.18 -4.97 -22.84
CA GLU A 387 3.52 -5.23 -24.13
C GLU A 387 3.84 -4.14 -25.17
N ALA A 388 3.85 -2.87 -24.74
CA ALA A 388 4.01 -1.76 -25.67
C ALA A 388 5.46 -1.42 -26.01
N THR A 389 6.41 -1.86 -25.17
CA THR A 389 7.86 -1.71 -25.40
C THR A 389 8.51 -2.99 -25.92
N ASP A 390 7.79 -4.11 -25.92
CA ASP A 390 8.30 -5.46 -26.22
C ASP A 390 9.52 -5.83 -25.36
N GLN A 391 9.48 -5.44 -24.08
CA GLN A 391 10.57 -5.65 -23.13
C GLN A 391 10.02 -5.96 -21.73
N PRO A 392 10.75 -6.71 -20.88
CA PRO A 392 10.28 -7.01 -19.53
C PRO A 392 10.08 -5.73 -18.70
N ALA A 393 9.00 -5.69 -17.92
CA ALA A 393 8.75 -4.68 -16.91
C ALA A 393 8.24 -5.32 -15.62
N MET A 394 8.42 -4.64 -14.49
CA MET A 394 8.01 -5.15 -13.18
C MET A 394 7.34 -4.08 -12.31
N THR A 395 6.67 -4.53 -11.25
CA THR A 395 6.18 -3.59 -10.24
C THR A 395 7.33 -3.08 -9.37
N ILE A 396 7.21 -1.85 -8.89
CA ILE A 396 8.17 -1.28 -7.93
C ILE A 396 8.29 -2.17 -6.67
N ALA A 397 7.18 -2.77 -6.22
CA ALA A 397 7.19 -3.70 -5.10
C ALA A 397 8.03 -4.97 -5.37
N LYS A 398 7.94 -5.51 -6.60
CA LYS A 398 8.76 -6.66 -7.05
C LYS A 398 10.23 -6.27 -7.10
N PHE A 399 10.56 -5.10 -7.65
CA PHE A 399 11.91 -4.54 -7.66
C PHE A 399 12.50 -4.44 -6.24
N LEU A 400 11.84 -3.71 -5.34
CA LEU A 400 12.32 -3.52 -3.96
C LEU A 400 12.50 -4.84 -3.20
N THR A 401 11.64 -5.82 -3.48
CA THR A 401 11.76 -7.17 -2.90
C THR A 401 12.94 -7.93 -3.48
N ALA A 402 13.18 -7.83 -4.79
CA ALA A 402 14.31 -8.48 -5.46
C ALA A 402 15.65 -7.92 -4.96
N ILE A 403 15.79 -6.59 -4.88
CA ILE A 403 16.99 -5.93 -4.34
C ILE A 403 17.26 -6.39 -2.89
N ARG A 404 16.27 -6.28 -2.01
CA ARG A 404 16.43 -6.64 -0.59
C ARG A 404 16.76 -8.13 -0.37
N SER A 405 16.37 -9.00 -1.30
CA SER A 405 16.67 -10.44 -1.24
C SER A 405 17.97 -10.82 -1.96
N GLY A 406 18.71 -9.85 -2.52
CA GLY A 406 19.92 -10.11 -3.30
C GLY A 406 19.66 -10.85 -4.63
N ARG A 407 18.40 -10.87 -5.10
CA ARG A 407 18.01 -11.55 -6.37
C ARG A 407 18.12 -10.66 -7.59
N LEU A 408 18.37 -9.37 -7.40
CA LEU A 408 18.59 -8.39 -8.45
C LEU A 408 19.72 -7.48 -8.00
N GLU A 409 20.69 -7.28 -8.88
CA GLU A 409 21.71 -6.25 -8.76
C GLU A 409 21.55 -5.28 -9.92
N VAL A 410 21.68 -3.99 -9.64
CA VAL A 410 21.60 -2.93 -10.66
C VAL A 410 23.01 -2.42 -10.90
N SER A 411 23.45 -2.39 -12.15
CA SER A 411 24.73 -1.84 -12.57
C SER A 411 24.64 -0.32 -12.82
N PRO A 412 25.75 0.43 -12.74
CA PRO A 412 25.79 1.85 -13.12
C PRO A 412 25.29 2.13 -14.55
N ASP A 413 25.56 1.24 -15.50
CA ASP A 413 25.11 1.36 -16.90
C ASP A 413 23.62 0.98 -17.11
N THR A 414 22.75 1.39 -16.19
CA THR A 414 21.31 1.11 -16.23
C THR A 414 20.50 2.37 -16.50
N LEU A 415 19.59 2.31 -17.48
CA LEU A 415 18.48 3.24 -17.65
C LEU A 415 17.26 2.72 -16.89
N VAL A 416 16.90 3.41 -15.82
CA VAL A 416 15.71 3.15 -15.02
C VAL A 416 14.55 3.98 -15.55
N VAL A 417 13.49 3.32 -16.01
CA VAL A 417 12.26 3.96 -16.50
C VAL A 417 11.14 3.68 -15.52
N ILE A 418 10.49 4.74 -15.02
CA ILE A 418 9.34 4.60 -14.11
C ILE A 418 8.13 5.30 -14.71
N ASP A 419 7.10 4.54 -15.09
CA ASP A 419 5.83 5.10 -15.59
C ASP A 419 4.79 5.24 -14.47
N GLU A 420 3.77 6.05 -14.75
CA GLU A 420 2.76 6.51 -13.79
C GLU A 420 3.40 7.15 -12.55
N ALA A 421 4.47 7.92 -12.77
CA ALA A 421 5.27 8.54 -11.72
C ALA A 421 4.49 9.56 -10.87
N SER A 422 3.36 10.08 -11.36
CA SER A 422 2.45 10.94 -10.60
C SER A 422 1.93 10.29 -9.32
N MET A 423 1.87 8.95 -9.27
CA MET A 423 1.40 8.22 -8.11
C MET A 423 2.47 7.84 -7.10
N LEU A 424 3.74 8.16 -7.35
CA LEU A 424 4.85 7.75 -6.47
C LEU A 424 4.89 8.62 -5.21
N ASP A 425 4.66 7.99 -4.06
CA ASP A 425 4.79 8.66 -2.77
C ASP A 425 6.25 8.85 -2.37
N LEU A 426 6.45 9.71 -1.36
CA LEU A 426 7.76 10.07 -0.88
C LEU A 426 8.56 8.87 -0.33
N PRO A 427 8.01 7.99 0.53
CA PRO A 427 8.74 6.81 1.00
C PRO A 427 9.16 5.85 -0.13
N THR A 428 8.31 5.65 -1.14
CA THR A 428 8.58 4.74 -2.26
C THR A 428 9.70 5.31 -3.13
N MET A 429 9.64 6.60 -3.48
CA MET A 429 10.70 7.26 -4.25
C MET A 429 12.06 7.16 -3.54
N TYR A 430 12.10 7.45 -2.24
CA TYR A 430 13.34 7.34 -1.45
C TYR A 430 13.92 5.92 -1.48
N ARG A 431 13.07 4.90 -1.31
CA ARG A 431 13.52 3.49 -1.34
C ARG A 431 14.06 3.09 -2.71
N ILE A 432 13.46 3.57 -3.80
CA ILE A 432 13.97 3.32 -5.15
C ILE A 432 15.36 3.94 -5.28
N LEU A 433 15.49 5.25 -5.04
CA LEU A 433 16.75 5.97 -5.20
C LEU A 433 17.86 5.42 -4.30
N LYS A 434 17.55 5.07 -3.05
CA LYS A 434 18.50 4.43 -2.13
C LYS A 434 18.98 3.05 -2.60
N SER A 435 18.20 2.38 -3.44
CA SER A 435 18.51 1.03 -3.96
C SER A 435 19.32 1.05 -5.26
N LEU A 436 19.57 2.22 -5.84
CA LEU A 436 20.26 2.37 -7.11
C LEU A 436 21.69 2.87 -6.89
N PRO A 437 22.70 2.28 -7.56
CA PRO A 437 24.08 2.77 -7.49
C PRO A 437 24.22 4.11 -8.21
N ASP A 438 25.38 4.74 -8.04
CA ASP A 438 25.76 5.95 -8.77
C ASP A 438 25.99 5.63 -10.26
N GLY A 439 25.87 6.65 -11.11
CA GLY A 439 26.02 6.51 -12.56
C GLY A 439 24.76 6.06 -13.32
N VAL A 440 23.73 5.57 -12.64
CA VAL A 440 22.46 5.20 -13.30
C VAL A 440 21.77 6.40 -13.94
N ARG A 441 21.05 6.13 -15.03
CA ARG A 441 20.14 7.08 -15.67
C ARG A 441 18.72 6.81 -15.20
N MET A 442 17.93 7.86 -14.97
CA MET A 442 16.53 7.74 -14.57
C MET A 442 15.63 8.63 -15.43
N LEU A 443 14.58 8.03 -15.97
CA LEU A 443 13.50 8.68 -16.68
C LEU A 443 12.19 8.46 -15.93
N LEU A 444 11.62 9.53 -15.37
CA LEU A 444 10.27 9.50 -14.79
C LEU A 444 9.23 9.85 -15.86
N VAL A 445 8.24 8.99 -16.04
CA VAL A 445 7.15 9.17 -17.00
C VAL A 445 5.82 9.28 -16.27
N GLY A 446 4.99 10.26 -16.61
CA GLY A 446 3.68 10.37 -16.00
C GLY A 446 2.85 11.55 -16.49
N ASP A 447 1.74 11.78 -15.79
CA ASP A 447 0.86 12.92 -16.04
C ASP A 447 0.53 13.63 -14.72
N PRO A 448 0.96 14.90 -14.51
CA PRO A 448 0.70 15.63 -13.27
C PRO A 448 -0.79 15.98 -13.05
N ALA A 449 -1.65 15.79 -14.06
CA ALA A 449 -3.09 15.96 -13.93
C ALA A 449 -3.82 14.68 -13.51
N GLN A 450 -3.14 13.53 -13.50
CA GLN A 450 -3.69 12.28 -12.95
C GLN A 450 -3.60 12.28 -11.42
N LEU A 451 -4.23 11.27 -10.80
CA LEU A 451 -4.28 11.13 -9.35
C LEU A 451 -2.88 11.22 -8.70
N PRO A 452 -2.75 12.01 -7.61
CA PRO A 452 -1.52 12.08 -6.84
C PRO A 452 -1.29 10.78 -6.04
N PRO A 453 -0.13 10.65 -5.38
CA PRO A 453 0.16 9.48 -4.55
C PRO A 453 -0.84 9.34 -3.41
N ILE A 454 -1.20 8.10 -3.05
CA ILE A 454 -2.04 7.85 -1.86
C ILE A 454 -1.26 8.16 -0.57
N GLY A 455 0.04 7.83 -0.55
CA GLY A 455 0.94 8.18 0.54
C GLY A 455 1.26 9.69 0.59
N PHE A 456 2.07 10.06 1.59
CA PHE A 456 2.44 11.45 1.82
C PHE A 456 3.55 11.95 0.90
N GLY A 457 3.57 13.28 0.74
CA GLY A 457 4.53 13.98 -0.11
C GLY A 457 4.14 14.02 -1.58
N LEU A 458 4.90 14.81 -2.33
CA LEU A 458 4.74 15.01 -3.77
C LEU A 458 6.11 15.24 -4.41
N VAL A 459 6.65 14.22 -5.05
CA VAL A 459 7.93 14.34 -5.76
C VAL A 459 7.69 14.75 -7.21
N PHE A 460 7.04 13.89 -8.00
CA PHE A 460 6.84 14.10 -9.44
C PHE A 460 6.22 15.47 -9.75
N HIS A 461 5.14 15.84 -9.06
CA HIS A 461 4.44 17.11 -9.25
C HIS A 461 5.29 18.35 -8.95
N ARG A 462 6.28 18.24 -8.05
CA ARG A 462 7.21 19.31 -7.70
C ARG A 462 8.40 19.38 -8.65
N LEU A 463 8.74 18.26 -9.28
CA LEU A 463 9.71 18.23 -10.37
C LEU A 463 9.11 18.87 -11.63
N VAL A 464 7.85 18.55 -11.96
CA VAL A 464 7.20 19.09 -13.16
C VAL A 464 7.16 20.62 -13.13
N GLY A 465 7.73 21.26 -14.16
CA GLY A 465 7.81 22.71 -14.27
C GLY A 465 8.98 23.36 -13.52
N ASN A 466 9.80 22.59 -12.80
CA ASN A 466 11.07 23.08 -12.25
C ASN A 466 12.12 23.21 -13.37
N SER A 467 12.62 24.44 -13.59
CA SER A 467 13.60 24.77 -14.63
C SER A 467 14.97 24.10 -14.47
N GLN A 468 15.30 23.61 -13.28
CA GLN A 468 16.57 22.90 -13.04
C GLN A 468 16.52 21.42 -13.44
N VAL A 469 15.33 20.87 -13.69
CA VAL A 469 15.13 19.47 -14.03
C VAL A 469 14.87 19.37 -15.54
N PRO A 470 15.65 18.60 -16.32
CA PRO A 470 15.41 18.39 -17.74
C PRO A 470 14.08 17.66 -17.99
N GLN A 471 13.22 18.21 -18.85
CA GLN A 471 11.89 17.64 -19.11
C GLN A 471 11.46 17.78 -20.56
N ALA A 472 10.62 16.83 -20.99
CA ALA A 472 9.86 16.93 -22.22
C ALA A 472 8.36 16.85 -21.92
N HIS A 473 7.59 17.71 -22.60
CA HIS A 473 6.14 17.80 -22.45
C HIS A 473 5.46 17.46 -23.78
N LEU A 474 4.78 16.32 -23.83
CA LEU A 474 4.03 15.90 -25.01
C LEU A 474 2.61 16.47 -24.95
N LEU A 475 2.31 17.41 -25.85
CA LEU A 475 1.05 18.15 -25.91
C LEU A 475 0.16 17.66 -27.06
N THR A 476 0.77 17.24 -28.16
CA THR A 476 0.03 16.91 -29.39
C THR A 476 -0.65 15.54 -29.29
N VAL A 477 -1.98 15.52 -29.39
CA VAL A 477 -2.78 14.28 -29.44
C VAL A 477 -2.75 13.67 -30.83
N HIS A 478 -2.56 12.36 -30.93
CA HIS A 478 -2.56 11.65 -32.21
C HIS A 478 -3.95 11.61 -32.86
N ARG A 479 -3.99 11.69 -34.20
CA ARG A 479 -5.23 11.76 -35.00
C ARG A 479 -6.22 10.62 -34.73
N GLN A 480 -5.72 9.41 -34.48
CA GLN A 480 -6.53 8.23 -34.14
C GLN A 480 -7.15 8.31 -32.74
N ALA A 481 -6.47 8.96 -31.79
CA ALA A 481 -7.02 9.20 -30.46
C ALA A 481 -8.03 10.36 -30.50
N ALA A 482 -7.80 11.38 -31.33
CA ALA A 482 -8.67 12.54 -31.45
C ALA A 482 -10.09 12.19 -31.95
N SER A 483 -10.24 11.12 -32.75
CA SER A 483 -11.53 10.74 -33.32
C SER A 483 -12.58 10.26 -32.31
N SER A 484 -12.17 9.86 -31.09
CA SER A 484 -13.14 9.48 -30.05
C SER A 484 -13.79 10.67 -29.36
N GLY A 485 -13.26 11.89 -29.51
CA GLY A 485 -13.72 13.10 -28.80
C GLY A 485 -13.32 13.15 -27.31
N ILE A 486 -12.88 12.03 -26.72
CA ILE A 486 -12.41 11.94 -25.33
C ILE A 486 -11.21 12.86 -25.07
N PRO A 487 -10.17 12.94 -25.93
CA PRO A 487 -9.02 13.81 -25.66
C PRO A 487 -9.38 15.31 -25.61
N ALA A 488 -10.35 15.76 -26.40
CA ALA A 488 -10.80 17.16 -26.38
C ALA A 488 -11.50 17.50 -25.06
N VAL A 489 -12.35 16.58 -24.57
CA VAL A 489 -13.00 16.71 -23.26
C VAL A 489 -11.96 16.64 -22.14
N ALA A 490 -10.99 15.72 -22.24
CA ALA A 490 -9.91 15.58 -21.28
C ALA A 490 -9.02 16.82 -21.21
N ALA A 491 -8.70 17.43 -22.35
CA ALA A 491 -7.97 18.70 -22.40
C ALA A 491 -8.76 19.86 -21.75
N THR A 492 -10.09 19.87 -21.93
CA THR A 492 -10.97 20.88 -21.31
C THR A 492 -11.01 20.71 -19.79
N VAL A 493 -11.20 19.48 -19.31
CA VAL A 493 -11.14 19.14 -17.88
C VAL A 493 -9.76 19.49 -17.31
N ARG A 494 -8.67 19.11 -17.99
CA ARG A 494 -7.29 19.44 -17.59
C ARG A 494 -7.07 20.93 -17.41
N ALA A 495 -7.73 21.76 -18.23
CA ALA A 495 -7.66 23.21 -18.15
C ALA A 495 -8.62 23.84 -17.11
N HIS A 496 -9.14 23.04 -16.17
CA HIS A 496 -10.09 23.45 -15.12
C HIS A 496 -11.40 24.07 -15.68
N ARG A 497 -11.79 23.65 -16.89
CA ARG A 497 -13.04 24.09 -17.52
C ARG A 497 -14.02 22.93 -17.59
N ALA A 498 -15.28 23.23 -17.29
CA ALA A 498 -16.35 22.26 -17.49
C ALA A 498 -16.55 22.03 -19.02
N PRO A 499 -16.44 20.78 -19.51
CA PRO A 499 -16.65 20.46 -20.91
C PRO A 499 -18.13 20.46 -21.28
N SER A 500 -18.42 20.60 -22.57
CA SER A 500 -19.73 20.26 -23.13
C SER A 500 -19.80 18.76 -23.43
N PHE A 501 -20.93 18.13 -23.13
CA PHE A 501 -21.17 16.72 -23.39
C PHE A 501 -22.05 16.50 -24.61
N VAL A 502 -21.84 15.39 -25.32
CA VAL A 502 -22.79 14.92 -26.32
C VAL A 502 -23.91 14.14 -25.62
N PRO A 503 -25.18 14.27 -26.05
CA PRO A 503 -26.27 13.48 -25.48
C PRO A 503 -26.00 11.98 -25.62
N PHE A 504 -26.34 11.20 -24.59
CA PHE A 504 -26.25 9.74 -24.68
C PHE A 504 -27.39 9.20 -25.55
N THR A 505 -27.06 8.74 -26.75
CA THR A 505 -28.02 8.17 -27.72
C THR A 505 -27.85 6.67 -27.93
N GLY A 506 -27.02 5.99 -27.14
CA GLY A 506 -26.73 4.57 -27.26
C GLY A 506 -25.25 4.31 -27.52
N LEU A 507 -24.94 3.40 -28.44
CA LEU A 507 -23.57 3.05 -28.81
C LEU A 507 -22.97 4.09 -29.77
N HIS A 508 -22.05 4.92 -29.28
CA HIS A 508 -21.33 5.92 -30.09
C HIS A 508 -19.97 6.24 -29.47
N SER A 509 -19.11 6.96 -30.18
CA SER A 509 -17.88 7.53 -29.59
C SER A 509 -18.16 8.87 -28.93
N GLY A 510 -17.45 9.20 -27.87
CA GLY A 510 -17.55 10.49 -27.19
C GLY A 510 -17.79 10.41 -25.69
N VAL A 511 -18.08 11.56 -25.11
CA VAL A 511 -18.32 11.71 -23.67
C VAL A 511 -19.72 12.27 -23.45
N SER A 512 -20.51 11.53 -22.68
CA SER A 512 -21.87 11.90 -22.29
C SER A 512 -22.00 12.05 -20.79
N PHE A 513 -23.04 12.78 -20.37
CA PHE A 513 -23.43 12.90 -18.97
C PHE A 513 -24.92 12.58 -18.82
N ILE A 514 -25.28 11.68 -17.91
CA ILE A 514 -26.67 11.39 -17.53
C ILE A 514 -26.87 11.86 -16.09
N ALA A 515 -27.51 13.01 -15.94
CA ALA A 515 -27.82 13.55 -14.62
C ALA A 515 -28.91 12.72 -13.94
N CYS A 516 -28.64 12.24 -12.73
CA CYS A 516 -29.59 11.46 -11.96
C CYS A 516 -29.31 11.54 -10.45
N ALA A 517 -30.35 11.32 -9.64
CA ALA A 517 -30.19 11.18 -8.19
C ALA A 517 -29.43 9.87 -7.85
N PRO A 518 -28.76 9.80 -6.68
CA PRO A 518 -28.02 8.60 -6.27
C PRO A 518 -28.84 7.30 -6.34
N ASP A 519 -30.14 7.37 -6.06
CA ASP A 519 -31.06 6.23 -6.07
C ASP A 519 -31.35 5.71 -7.49
N ALA A 520 -31.20 6.57 -8.50
CA ALA A 520 -31.44 6.24 -9.90
C ALA A 520 -30.18 5.76 -10.63
N VAL A 521 -28.99 5.82 -10.00
CA VAL A 521 -27.72 5.40 -10.61
C VAL A 521 -27.77 3.95 -11.07
N MET A 522 -28.27 3.04 -10.23
CA MET A 522 -28.38 1.62 -10.59
C MET A 522 -29.32 1.37 -11.77
N GLN A 523 -30.42 2.14 -11.87
CA GLN A 523 -31.32 2.04 -13.01
C GLN A 523 -30.62 2.45 -14.31
N GLN A 524 -29.83 3.54 -14.28
CA GLN A 524 -29.07 3.97 -15.46
C GLN A 524 -27.95 2.98 -15.81
N LEU A 525 -27.27 2.41 -14.81
CA LEU A 525 -26.25 1.38 -15.03
C LEU A 525 -26.83 0.12 -15.69
N ARG A 526 -28.04 -0.30 -15.31
CA ARG A 526 -28.75 -1.41 -15.99
C ARG A 526 -29.07 -1.07 -17.44
N ARG A 527 -29.55 0.16 -17.71
CA ARG A 527 -29.76 0.65 -19.08
C ARG A 527 -28.47 0.63 -19.90
N LEU A 528 -27.35 1.06 -19.33
CA LEU A 528 -26.05 1.00 -20.00
C LEU A 528 -25.61 -0.45 -20.28
N ARG A 529 -25.80 -1.36 -19.32
CA ARG A 529 -25.52 -2.80 -19.49
C ARG A 529 -26.30 -3.41 -20.66
N GLU A 530 -27.54 -2.99 -20.88
CA GLU A 530 -28.35 -3.44 -22.02
C GLU A 530 -27.82 -2.88 -23.34
N VAL A 531 -27.47 -1.59 -23.38
CA VAL A 531 -26.94 -0.91 -24.58
C VAL A 531 -25.54 -1.41 -24.97
N TRP A 532 -24.67 -1.64 -23.99
CA TRP A 532 -23.28 -2.09 -24.17
C TRP A 532 -23.14 -3.60 -24.02
N ARG A 533 -24.22 -4.35 -24.22
CA ARG A 533 -24.19 -5.81 -24.10
C ARG A 533 -23.19 -6.41 -25.11
N GLY A 534 -22.23 -7.18 -24.60
CA GLY A 534 -21.19 -7.81 -25.41
C GLY A 534 -19.98 -6.91 -25.72
N GLU A 535 -19.99 -5.67 -25.24
CA GLU A 535 -18.84 -4.77 -25.34
C GLU A 535 -17.91 -4.91 -24.12
N ASP A 536 -16.67 -4.45 -24.27
CA ASP A 536 -15.73 -4.24 -23.17
C ASP A 536 -16.08 -2.93 -22.44
N TRP A 537 -16.56 -3.05 -21.20
CA TRP A 537 -16.93 -1.88 -20.40
C TRP A 537 -16.71 -2.08 -18.90
N GLN A 538 -16.47 -0.98 -18.19
CA GLN A 538 -16.23 -0.98 -16.75
C GLN A 538 -16.98 0.16 -16.06
N VAL A 539 -17.51 -0.10 -14.86
CA VAL A 539 -18.01 0.94 -13.95
C VAL A 539 -16.90 1.42 -13.02
N LEU A 540 -16.70 2.74 -12.96
CA LEU A 540 -15.75 3.40 -12.08
C LEU A 540 -16.49 4.32 -11.08
N SER A 541 -16.04 4.31 -9.83
CA SER A 541 -16.57 5.21 -8.79
C SER A 541 -15.48 5.61 -7.79
N ALA A 542 -15.66 6.74 -7.11
CA ALA A 542 -14.77 7.17 -6.03
C ALA A 542 -15.12 6.54 -4.68
N VAL A 543 -16.40 6.17 -4.46
CA VAL A 543 -16.95 5.87 -3.14
C VAL A 543 -17.29 4.39 -3.01
N LYS A 544 -16.82 3.74 -1.94
CA LYS A 544 -17.09 2.32 -1.67
C LYS A 544 -18.51 2.06 -1.15
N GLY A 545 -19.01 2.93 -0.27
CA GLY A 545 -20.31 2.78 0.40
C GLY A 545 -21.41 3.71 -0.14
N GLY A 546 -22.62 3.58 0.40
CA GLY A 546 -23.78 4.36 -0.02
C GLY A 546 -24.51 3.77 -1.22
N ARG A 547 -25.65 4.38 -1.58
CA ARG A 547 -26.58 3.86 -2.59
C ARG A 547 -26.01 3.83 -4.01
N ALA A 548 -25.11 4.76 -4.34
CA ALA A 548 -24.35 4.79 -5.59
C ALA A 548 -22.89 4.31 -5.42
N GLY A 549 -22.59 3.62 -4.31
CA GLY A 549 -21.26 3.13 -3.99
C GLY A 549 -20.92 1.80 -4.67
N ILE A 550 -19.62 1.53 -4.80
CA ILE A 550 -19.08 0.31 -5.43
C ILE A 550 -19.72 -0.97 -4.85
N ARG A 551 -19.86 -1.06 -3.52
CA ARG A 551 -20.44 -2.26 -2.87
C ARG A 551 -21.88 -2.50 -3.32
N ASN A 552 -22.72 -1.47 -3.29
CA ASN A 552 -24.12 -1.60 -3.70
C ASN A 552 -24.25 -1.94 -5.19
N ILE A 553 -23.39 -1.36 -6.04
CA ILE A 553 -23.37 -1.65 -7.48
C ILE A 553 -22.99 -3.12 -7.73
N ASN A 554 -21.93 -3.59 -7.08
CA ASN A 554 -21.50 -4.99 -7.18
C ASN A 554 -22.56 -5.95 -6.67
N GLU A 555 -23.11 -5.72 -5.48
CA GLU A 555 -24.17 -6.53 -4.88
C GLU A 555 -25.43 -6.57 -5.77
N SER A 556 -25.81 -5.44 -6.36
CA SER A 556 -26.98 -5.38 -7.23
C SER A 556 -26.78 -6.12 -8.55
N PHE A 557 -25.62 -5.97 -9.19
CA PHE A 557 -25.32 -6.72 -10.42
C PHE A 557 -25.13 -8.21 -10.18
N HIS A 558 -24.54 -8.58 -9.04
CA HIS A 558 -24.48 -9.97 -8.58
C HIS A 558 -25.89 -10.55 -8.39
N ALA A 559 -26.78 -9.84 -7.68
CA ALA A 559 -28.16 -10.27 -7.51
C ALA A 559 -28.90 -10.43 -8.85
N ASP A 560 -28.71 -9.50 -9.80
CA ASP A 560 -29.25 -9.59 -11.16
C ASP A 560 -28.72 -10.84 -11.89
N ALA A 561 -27.46 -11.22 -11.66
CA ALA A 561 -26.83 -12.37 -12.28
C ALA A 561 -27.24 -13.71 -11.64
N CYS A 562 -27.44 -13.75 -10.32
CA CYS A 562 -27.92 -14.94 -9.61
C CYS A 562 -29.35 -15.33 -9.98
N GLY A 563 -30.24 -14.36 -10.24
CA GLY A 563 -31.65 -14.65 -10.50
C GLY A 563 -32.31 -15.44 -9.36
N LYS A 564 -32.78 -16.67 -9.63
CA LYS A 564 -33.30 -17.65 -8.64
C LYS A 564 -32.33 -18.82 -8.36
N ALA A 565 -31.10 -18.77 -8.86
CA ALA A 565 -30.15 -19.87 -8.74
C ALA A 565 -29.65 -20.05 -7.30
N ASP A 566 -29.31 -21.28 -6.95
CA ASP A 566 -28.78 -21.67 -5.65
C ASP A 566 -27.44 -20.95 -5.42
N ILE A 567 -27.40 -20.09 -4.40
CA ILE A 567 -26.21 -19.33 -4.02
C ILE A 567 -25.18 -20.36 -3.53
N SER A 568 -24.08 -20.53 -4.28
CA SER A 568 -22.99 -21.39 -3.83
C SER A 568 -22.47 -20.89 -2.48
N THR A 569 -21.91 -21.80 -1.69
CA THR A 569 -21.21 -21.47 -0.43
C THR A 569 -20.09 -20.43 -0.60
N ALA A 570 -19.67 -20.13 -1.84
CA ALA A 570 -18.58 -19.22 -2.20
C ALA A 570 -19.01 -17.78 -2.59
N ARG A 571 -20.32 -17.44 -2.56
CA ARG A 571 -20.85 -16.08 -2.86
C ARG A 571 -20.53 -15.51 -4.26
N LEU A 572 -20.04 -16.33 -5.20
CA LEU A 572 -19.74 -15.94 -6.58
C LEU A 572 -20.31 -17.00 -7.53
N ILE A 573 -20.64 -16.59 -8.76
CA ILE A 573 -21.15 -17.47 -9.83
C ILE A 573 -20.27 -17.40 -11.08
N VAL A 574 -20.40 -18.40 -11.97
CA VAL A 574 -19.67 -18.43 -13.24
C VAL A 574 -20.11 -17.27 -14.14
N GLY A 575 -19.14 -16.62 -14.76
CA GLY A 575 -19.30 -15.45 -15.62
C GLY A 575 -19.12 -14.11 -14.92
N GLU A 576 -18.99 -14.07 -13.59
CA GLU A 576 -18.82 -12.81 -12.87
C GLU A 576 -17.43 -12.20 -13.04
N PRO A 577 -17.35 -10.87 -13.21
CA PRO A 577 -16.10 -10.15 -13.18
C PRO A 577 -15.61 -10.03 -11.74
N VAL A 578 -14.32 -10.31 -11.54
CA VAL A 578 -13.67 -10.28 -10.24
C VAL A 578 -12.35 -9.54 -10.29
N ILE A 579 -11.87 -9.11 -9.12
CA ILE A 579 -10.59 -8.42 -8.95
C ILE A 579 -9.77 -9.11 -7.87
N HIS A 580 -8.49 -9.31 -8.15
CA HIS A 580 -7.55 -9.85 -7.18
C HIS A 580 -7.07 -8.76 -6.20
N LEU A 581 -7.01 -9.07 -4.91
CA LEU A 581 -6.77 -8.07 -3.85
C LEU A 581 -5.34 -8.02 -3.31
N ILE A 582 -4.54 -9.05 -3.60
CA ILE A 582 -3.19 -9.19 -3.07
C ILE A 582 -2.24 -9.58 -4.20
N ASN A 583 -0.94 -9.39 -3.99
CA ASN A 583 0.06 -9.89 -4.92
C ASN A 583 0.32 -11.37 -4.61
N ASP A 584 0.15 -12.22 -5.61
CA ASP A 584 0.44 -13.65 -5.60
C ASP A 584 1.56 -13.93 -6.62
N TYR A 585 2.80 -13.89 -6.14
CA TYR A 585 3.97 -14.03 -6.99
C TYR A 585 4.14 -15.45 -7.55
N GLU A 586 3.57 -16.46 -6.89
CA GLU A 586 3.64 -17.85 -7.37
C GLU A 586 2.75 -18.04 -8.60
N ARG A 587 1.56 -17.44 -8.59
CA ARG A 587 0.60 -17.48 -9.72
C ARG A 587 0.80 -16.36 -10.72
N GLY A 588 1.76 -15.45 -10.50
CA GLY A 588 1.96 -14.27 -11.32
C GLY A 588 0.84 -13.22 -11.21
N LEU A 589 -0.10 -13.37 -10.29
CA LEU A 589 -1.25 -12.47 -10.15
C LEU A 589 -0.91 -11.27 -9.27
N MET A 590 -1.38 -10.10 -9.68
CA MET A 590 -1.09 -8.84 -8.98
C MET A 590 -2.36 -8.27 -8.36
N ASN A 591 -2.21 -7.51 -7.27
CA ASN A 591 -3.30 -6.73 -6.71
C ASN A 591 -3.86 -5.77 -7.78
N GLY A 592 -5.17 -5.82 -7.99
CA GLY A 592 -5.88 -5.08 -9.02
C GLY A 592 -6.05 -5.82 -10.35
N ALA A 593 -5.51 -7.04 -10.50
CA ALA A 593 -5.76 -7.86 -11.69
C ALA A 593 -7.26 -8.14 -11.84
N LEU A 594 -7.80 -7.89 -13.02
CA LEU A 594 -9.20 -8.16 -13.35
C LEU A 594 -9.30 -9.53 -14.02
N GLY A 595 -10.31 -10.29 -13.63
CA GLY A 595 -10.54 -11.63 -14.14
C GLY A 595 -12.02 -11.95 -14.21
N GLN A 596 -12.31 -13.16 -14.67
CA GLN A 596 -13.67 -13.67 -14.78
C GLN A 596 -13.76 -15.09 -14.21
N VAL A 597 -14.81 -15.38 -13.46
CA VAL A 597 -15.08 -16.75 -12.99
C VAL A 597 -15.46 -17.62 -14.19
N VAL A 598 -14.72 -18.68 -14.46
CA VAL A 598 -14.95 -19.56 -15.62
C VAL A 598 -15.51 -20.93 -15.26
N GLY A 599 -15.45 -21.34 -13.99
CA GLY A 599 -16.01 -22.61 -13.55
C GLY A 599 -15.90 -22.86 -12.05
N SER A 600 -16.54 -23.92 -11.58
CA SER A 600 -16.35 -24.46 -10.24
C SER A 600 -15.21 -25.48 -10.19
N ASP A 601 -14.58 -25.61 -9.03
CA ASP A 601 -13.62 -26.68 -8.74
C ASP A 601 -14.27 -27.78 -7.87
N GLU A 602 -13.71 -28.99 -7.90
CA GLU A 602 -14.31 -30.19 -7.26
C GLU A 602 -14.50 -30.05 -5.74
N ASP A 603 -13.66 -29.27 -5.06
CA ASP A 603 -13.66 -29.05 -3.60
C ASP A 603 -14.45 -27.81 -3.14
N GLY A 604 -15.34 -27.26 -3.99
CA GLY A 604 -16.09 -26.03 -3.69
C GLY A 604 -15.27 -24.75 -3.86
N GLY A 605 -14.12 -24.85 -4.54
CA GLY A 605 -13.36 -23.71 -5.07
C GLY A 605 -13.92 -23.19 -6.40
N LEU A 606 -13.27 -22.17 -6.95
CA LEU A 606 -13.60 -21.62 -8.28
C LEU A 606 -12.35 -21.57 -9.16
N LYS A 607 -12.56 -21.77 -10.46
CA LYS A 607 -11.59 -21.50 -11.52
C LYS A 607 -11.85 -20.10 -12.06
N ILE A 608 -10.84 -19.24 -11.97
CA ILE A 608 -10.90 -17.85 -12.39
C ILE A 608 -9.85 -17.63 -13.46
N GLU A 609 -10.25 -17.02 -14.58
CA GLU A 609 -9.37 -16.64 -15.67
C GLU A 609 -8.91 -15.20 -15.47
N PHE A 610 -7.58 -15.01 -15.40
CA PHE A 610 -6.91 -13.71 -15.36
C PHE A 610 -5.97 -13.66 -16.56
N ASP A 611 -6.12 -12.66 -17.41
CA ASP A 611 -5.20 -12.45 -18.55
C ASP A 611 -5.03 -13.66 -19.47
N GLY A 612 -6.10 -14.46 -19.63
CA GLY A 612 -6.12 -15.67 -20.44
C GLY A 612 -5.57 -16.93 -19.75
N GLU A 613 -5.03 -16.79 -18.53
CA GLU A 613 -4.58 -17.92 -17.71
C GLU A 613 -5.62 -18.29 -16.66
N ARG A 614 -5.85 -19.60 -16.49
CA ARG A 614 -6.84 -20.14 -15.54
C ARG A 614 -6.16 -20.57 -14.25
N HIS A 615 -6.64 -20.04 -13.14
CA HIS A 615 -6.14 -20.35 -11.80
C HIS A 615 -7.26 -20.93 -10.93
N SER A 616 -6.94 -21.98 -10.17
CA SER A 616 -7.85 -22.55 -9.15
C SER A 616 -7.70 -21.81 -7.83
N PHE A 617 -8.82 -21.42 -7.22
CA PHE A 617 -8.87 -20.82 -5.90
C PHE A 617 -9.75 -21.66 -4.97
N SER A 618 -9.21 -22.02 -3.82
CA SER A 618 -9.97 -22.66 -2.75
C SER A 618 -11.01 -21.70 -2.14
N ALA A 619 -12.05 -22.24 -1.50
CA ALA A 619 -13.09 -21.44 -0.84
C ALA A 619 -12.53 -20.43 0.19
N ALA A 620 -11.43 -20.78 0.87
CA ALA A 620 -10.77 -19.88 1.82
C ALA A 620 -10.04 -18.72 1.11
N GLU A 621 -9.38 -19.00 -0.02
CA GLU A 621 -8.69 -17.97 -0.80
C GLU A 621 -9.69 -16.98 -1.42
N LEU A 622 -10.85 -17.45 -1.87
CA LEU A 622 -11.89 -16.60 -2.46
C LEU A 622 -12.34 -15.48 -1.52
N LEU A 623 -12.48 -15.77 -0.22
CA LEU A 623 -12.94 -14.80 0.78
C LEU A 623 -11.94 -13.66 1.02
N ASP A 624 -10.64 -13.93 0.91
CA ASP A 624 -9.58 -12.99 1.27
C ASP A 624 -8.92 -12.33 0.06
N ARG A 625 -8.95 -13.00 -1.09
CA ARG A 625 -8.14 -12.61 -2.24
C ARG A 625 -8.95 -12.09 -3.42
N ILE A 626 -10.27 -12.30 -3.44
CA ILE A 626 -11.12 -12.03 -4.59
C ILE A 626 -12.32 -11.17 -4.16
N GLU A 627 -12.60 -10.11 -4.92
CA GLU A 627 -13.81 -9.28 -4.80
C GLU A 627 -14.54 -9.21 -6.14
N LEU A 628 -15.85 -8.94 -6.12
CA LEU A 628 -16.61 -8.59 -7.32
C LEU A 628 -16.05 -7.30 -7.96
N ALA A 629 -16.05 -7.25 -9.29
CA ALA A 629 -15.46 -6.16 -10.05
C ALA A 629 -16.38 -5.51 -11.10
N TYR A 630 -17.71 -5.71 -11.01
CA TYR A 630 -18.65 -4.98 -11.87
C TYR A 630 -18.42 -3.46 -11.80
N ALA A 631 -18.15 -2.96 -10.59
CA ALA A 631 -17.62 -1.64 -10.31
C ALA A 631 -16.30 -1.76 -9.53
N ILE A 632 -15.35 -0.89 -9.89
CA ILE A 632 -14.07 -0.74 -9.20
C ILE A 632 -13.82 0.74 -8.89
N SER A 633 -12.91 0.99 -7.95
CA SER A 633 -12.50 2.36 -7.68
C SER A 633 -11.62 2.91 -8.81
N VAL A 634 -11.66 4.21 -9.07
CA VAL A 634 -10.77 4.86 -10.06
C VAL A 634 -9.28 4.56 -9.80
N HIS A 635 -8.86 4.46 -8.53
CA HIS A 635 -7.50 4.04 -8.17
C HIS A 635 -7.16 2.63 -8.64
N LYS A 636 -8.12 1.69 -8.53
CA LYS A 636 -7.92 0.29 -8.95
C LYS A 636 -7.96 0.12 -10.48
N SER A 637 -8.44 1.12 -11.23
CA SER A 637 -8.42 1.10 -12.70
C SER A 637 -7.18 1.75 -13.32
N GLN A 638 -6.24 2.24 -12.50
CA GLN A 638 -4.99 2.82 -12.98
C GLN A 638 -4.13 1.79 -13.70
N GLY A 639 -3.50 2.22 -14.78
CA GLY A 639 -2.87 1.32 -15.73
C GLY A 639 -3.85 0.60 -16.66
N SER A 640 -5.13 0.44 -16.35
CA SER A 640 -6.11 -0.20 -17.24
C SER A 640 -6.74 0.78 -18.23
N GLN A 641 -7.24 0.29 -19.36
CA GLN A 641 -8.09 1.03 -20.28
C GLN A 641 -9.21 0.10 -20.74
N PHE A 642 -10.39 0.66 -20.97
CA PHE A 642 -11.57 -0.07 -21.41
C PHE A 642 -12.13 0.63 -22.64
N LYS A 643 -12.72 -0.13 -23.56
CA LYS A 643 -13.42 0.50 -24.71
C LYS A 643 -14.47 1.49 -24.22
N ARG A 644 -15.23 1.12 -23.17
CA ARG A 644 -16.33 1.93 -22.63
C ARG A 644 -16.26 2.05 -21.13
N VAL A 645 -16.57 3.23 -20.59
CA VAL A 645 -16.50 3.48 -19.14
C VAL A 645 -17.75 4.21 -18.67
N ALA A 646 -18.39 3.68 -17.63
CA ALA A 646 -19.38 4.41 -16.86
C ALA A 646 -18.73 4.97 -15.59
N VAL A 647 -18.81 6.29 -15.37
CA VAL A 647 -18.22 6.93 -14.19
C VAL A 647 -19.32 7.48 -13.29
N VAL A 648 -19.43 6.94 -12.07
CA VAL A 648 -20.40 7.41 -11.09
C VAL A 648 -19.87 8.65 -10.37
N VAL A 649 -20.63 9.74 -10.41
CA VAL A 649 -20.31 11.03 -9.82
C VAL A 649 -21.33 11.38 -8.74
N GLY A 650 -20.84 11.71 -7.56
CA GLY A 650 -21.67 12.19 -6.45
C GLY A 650 -20.86 13.01 -5.47
N LYS A 651 -21.54 13.80 -4.65
CA LYS A 651 -20.90 14.65 -3.62
C LYS A 651 -20.10 13.79 -2.65
N SER A 652 -18.79 14.03 -2.58
CA SER A 652 -17.86 13.31 -1.71
C SER A 652 -16.58 14.11 -1.51
N ARG A 653 -15.94 13.95 -0.35
CA ARG A 653 -14.60 14.50 -0.08
C ARG A 653 -13.51 13.88 -0.97
N LEU A 654 -13.79 12.73 -1.58
CA LEU A 654 -12.88 12.04 -2.49
C LEU A 654 -13.04 12.50 -3.94
N LEU A 655 -14.11 13.24 -4.26
CA LEU A 655 -14.32 13.74 -5.62
C LEU A 655 -13.38 14.93 -5.84
N ASP A 656 -12.43 14.75 -6.76
CA ASP A 656 -11.38 15.70 -7.08
C ASP A 656 -11.22 15.81 -8.61
N HIS A 657 -10.63 16.92 -9.05
CA HIS A 657 -10.26 17.18 -10.44
C HIS A 657 -9.48 16.00 -11.05
N ALA A 658 -8.42 15.54 -10.37
CA ALA A 658 -7.55 14.50 -10.88
C ALA A 658 -8.26 13.14 -10.95
N LEU A 659 -9.25 12.89 -10.07
CA LEU A 659 -10.07 11.70 -10.11
C LEU A 659 -10.96 11.67 -11.36
N ILE A 660 -11.63 12.80 -11.67
CA ILE A 660 -12.47 12.92 -12.87
C ILE A 660 -11.61 12.74 -14.12
N TYR A 661 -10.48 13.43 -14.19
CA TYR A 661 -9.57 13.34 -15.33
C TYR A 661 -9.00 11.92 -15.49
N THR A 662 -8.60 11.27 -14.39
CA THR A 662 -8.11 9.88 -14.43
C THR A 662 -9.19 8.92 -14.90
N ALA A 663 -10.43 9.04 -14.38
CA ALA A 663 -11.56 8.21 -14.79
C ALA A 663 -11.92 8.39 -16.27
N LEU A 664 -11.92 9.64 -16.75
CA LEU A 664 -12.16 9.99 -18.15
C LEU A 664 -11.14 9.33 -19.09
N THR A 665 -9.86 9.36 -18.72
CA THR A 665 -8.77 8.81 -19.55
C THR A 665 -8.68 7.28 -19.53
N ARG A 666 -9.54 6.59 -18.76
CA ARG A 666 -9.67 5.13 -18.83
C ARG A 666 -10.49 4.66 -20.04
N GLY A 667 -11.35 5.52 -20.60
CA GLY A 667 -12.15 5.19 -21.77
C GLY A 667 -11.41 5.40 -23.07
N VAL A 668 -11.57 4.47 -24.02
CA VAL A 668 -10.97 4.54 -25.36
C VAL A 668 -11.96 5.05 -26.40
N GLU A 669 -13.20 4.55 -26.38
CA GLU A 669 -14.23 4.89 -27.38
C GLU A 669 -15.36 5.74 -26.77
N GLN A 670 -15.91 5.33 -25.62
CA GLN A 670 -17.08 5.99 -25.02
C GLN A 670 -16.95 6.14 -23.50
N VAL A 671 -17.28 7.32 -22.96
CA VAL A 671 -17.36 7.58 -21.52
C VAL A 671 -18.71 8.17 -21.18
N VAL A 672 -19.37 7.63 -20.15
CA VAL A 672 -20.65 8.12 -19.65
C VAL A 672 -20.53 8.45 -18.18
N PHE A 673 -20.58 9.73 -17.82
CA PHE A 673 -20.72 10.16 -16.43
C PHE A 673 -22.18 10.02 -15.99
N LEU A 674 -22.40 9.54 -14.76
CA LEU A 674 -23.71 9.27 -14.19
C LEU A 674 -23.81 9.92 -12.81
N GLY A 675 -24.86 10.71 -12.56
CA GLY A 675 -25.16 11.22 -11.22
C GLY A 675 -25.24 12.74 -11.13
N ASP A 676 -24.51 13.32 -10.20
CA ASP A 676 -24.63 14.75 -9.86
C ASP A 676 -23.75 15.64 -10.77
N HIS A 677 -24.39 16.38 -11.68
CA HIS A 677 -23.70 17.28 -12.61
C HIS A 677 -23.09 18.50 -11.91
N GLU A 678 -23.71 19.03 -10.84
CA GLU A 678 -23.14 20.16 -10.10
C GLU A 678 -21.86 19.72 -9.37
N ALA A 679 -21.88 18.52 -8.79
CA ALA A 679 -20.69 17.94 -8.14
C ALA A 679 -19.55 17.74 -9.14
N PHE A 680 -19.86 17.25 -10.35
CA PHE A 680 -18.89 17.14 -11.44
C PHE A 680 -18.26 18.50 -11.77
N ASP A 681 -19.11 19.50 -12.05
CA ASP A 681 -18.72 20.84 -12.43
C ASP A 681 -17.85 21.52 -11.36
N HIS A 682 -18.24 21.36 -10.10
CA HIS A 682 -17.47 21.87 -8.97
C HIS A 682 -16.10 21.22 -8.91
N ALA A 683 -16.02 19.88 -8.97
CA ALA A 683 -14.75 19.16 -8.91
C ALA A 683 -13.80 19.48 -10.08
N VAL A 684 -14.33 19.72 -11.28
CA VAL A 684 -13.50 20.13 -12.44
C VAL A 684 -12.95 21.55 -12.27
N ARG A 685 -13.71 22.47 -11.68
CA ARG A 685 -13.28 23.87 -11.49
C ARG A 685 -12.41 24.06 -10.24
N SER A 686 -12.52 23.18 -9.26
CA SER A 686 -11.75 23.23 -8.02
C SER A 686 -10.26 22.94 -8.26
N GLU A 687 -9.45 23.49 -7.36
CA GLU A 687 -8.01 23.23 -7.31
C GLU A 687 -7.76 21.74 -6.99
N PRO A 688 -6.89 21.04 -7.74
CA PRO A 688 -6.60 19.64 -7.50
C PRO A 688 -6.00 19.38 -6.12
N LEU A 689 -6.29 18.20 -5.57
CA LEU A 689 -5.67 17.73 -4.32
C LEU A 689 -4.14 17.80 -4.32
N ALA A 690 -3.48 17.59 -5.46
CA ALA A 690 -2.02 17.73 -5.56
C ALA A 690 -1.53 19.16 -5.27
N GLN A 691 -2.27 20.19 -5.69
CA GLN A 691 -1.85 21.59 -5.49
C GLN A 691 -2.13 22.08 -4.06
N THR A 692 -3.13 21.49 -3.40
CA THR A 692 -3.44 21.81 -1.98
C THR A 692 -2.50 21.14 -0.97
N ARG A 693 -1.63 20.21 -1.40
CA ARG A 693 -0.66 19.56 -0.51
C ARG A 693 0.53 20.47 -0.20
N CYS A 694 0.60 20.93 1.04
CA CYS A 694 1.81 21.55 1.59
C CYS A 694 2.97 20.54 1.69
N VAL A 695 4.01 20.74 0.88
CA VAL A 695 5.25 19.94 0.88
C VAL A 695 6.48 20.85 0.84
N ALA A 696 7.58 20.44 1.46
CA ALA A 696 8.84 21.22 1.43
C ALA A 696 9.79 20.76 0.32
N PHE A 697 9.50 19.62 -0.33
CA PHE A 697 10.35 19.07 -1.36
C PHE A 697 10.65 20.06 -2.50
N THR A 698 11.96 20.27 -2.71
CA THR A 698 12.53 21.04 -3.80
C THR A 698 13.89 20.45 -4.19
N VAL A 699 14.16 20.41 -5.49
CA VAL A 699 15.47 20.06 -6.05
C VAL A 699 16.19 21.35 -6.35
#